data_AF-A0A7S2P7D2-F1
#
_entry.id   AF-A0A7S2P7D2-F1
#
_cell.length_a   1.000
_cell.length_b   1.000
_cell.length_c   1.000
_cell.angle_alpha   90.00
_cell.angle_beta   90.00
_cell.angle_gamma   90.00
#
_symmetry.space_group_name_H-M   'P 1'
#
loop_
_entity.id
_entity.type
_entity.pdbx_description
1 polymer ?
#
loop_
_entity_poly.entity_id
_entity_poly.type
_entity_poly.pdbx_seq_one_letter_code
_entity_poly.pdbx_strand_id
1 'polypeptide(L)'
;MSHGPPTQVEGCRLSESFIVEKEREVLALRANHTHLMESQMRNKDAEILEYRRKLEVLTSDFAHNLRILGERDSLIQRLQKQVKATEQENIEMKRKLEEVLNALASLKAASDQRESDLFKKVTEMKDTIDAMAANAREDRCRLVDEFERERARMRNKMRDVDELLEEQRQELTAMFDRKLSSQDIEFHRQKESLKLSLCDMEAKYNDAVQHLEKAKRKELDNEIYREKLKADADEAKGRLRQVESKFEDAIRLKDSQVLEIESEKSKLQSENSTNVRKISELLQSLHDVEKAFIAYCHRQTQQFEADRRKLNQEKCILQASFEDVKNEIIGSKVEILELQGRIDEMEKSEHANSIKLKSIEHAKTEAKEEVLAVEGEANELKQEREYLKRCIKAKDHEVQLLAKDLDRVKQYTSRLEIEQVRNEKIVNEQKDALMKERTELERRLVEQEQNFGVQMNALNSRIEKMAVRHAVRHAADNGAVGINEQIKYNVFESTEAEPDSIFALLSDHNSPFRDGASKTKNHEMMKSPIKVNDSEDLLRENQQLQFLVSMMRKEMEDLGQRTTGSVDHHPLEASYGNNSPHHGPKHERRQQGSSSEQLALKQQISDLSGAVKSLRRQNKSLKRKAAELEKMNHTSDYSEGLSYLGVRESDQLLSLKEKIGDMTNELEGVISDRNRLQDLSNKLQVELNKSKRDHFRSHNSIETNFPKDQSGNMKFTTVGDVVIRGKPHLRPHTSQGRTTQSQRSALLNIQNKQRRRVQARATERRAKVRNWSILDTDDSSET
;
A
#
# COMPACT_ATOMS: atom_id res chain seq x y z
N MET A 1 202.69 38.76 -109.82
CA MET A 1 203.51 38.78 -108.59
C MET A 1 202.54 38.73 -107.40
N SER A 2 202.76 38.05 -106.28
CA SER A 2 203.86 37.14 -105.89
C SER A 2 203.34 36.10 -104.85
N HIS A 3 204.12 35.04 -104.65
CA HIS A 3 203.92 33.79 -103.86
C HIS A 3 203.23 33.85 -102.46
N GLY A 4 202.67 32.70 -102.03
CA GLY A 4 202.27 32.36 -100.63
C GLY A 4 203.46 31.81 -99.80
N PRO A 5 203.36 30.74 -98.97
CA PRO A 5 202.23 29.82 -98.62
C PRO A 5 202.15 29.60 -97.06
N PRO A 6 201.95 28.41 -96.41
CA PRO A 6 201.20 27.15 -96.69
C PRO A 6 200.31 26.58 -95.52
N THR A 7 199.39 25.61 -95.81
CA THR A 7 198.94 24.44 -94.96
C THR A 7 198.28 24.67 -93.56
N GLN A 8 197.44 23.82 -92.90
CA GLN A 8 196.70 22.53 -93.08
C GLN A 8 195.81 22.32 -91.79
N VAL A 9 194.82 21.41 -91.60
CA VAL A 9 193.83 20.65 -92.43
C VAL A 9 192.77 19.98 -91.48
N GLU A 10 191.73 19.32 -92.04
CA GLU A 10 190.74 18.40 -91.38
C GLU A 10 189.65 18.97 -90.43
N GLY A 11 188.41 18.43 -90.53
CA GLY A 11 187.31 18.76 -89.59
C GLY A 11 185.84 18.67 -90.05
N CYS A 12 185.52 18.40 -91.32
CA CYS A 12 184.17 18.67 -91.89
C CYS A 12 183.36 17.44 -92.37
N ARG A 13 183.06 16.46 -91.50
CA ARG A 13 182.18 15.30 -91.84
C ARG A 13 181.17 14.83 -90.78
N LEU A 14 180.96 15.61 -89.71
CA LEU A 14 180.03 15.25 -88.61
C LEU A 14 178.77 16.14 -88.53
N SER A 15 178.64 17.15 -89.38
CA SER A 15 177.54 18.13 -89.34
C SER A 15 176.27 17.66 -90.05
N GLU A 16 176.38 17.04 -91.22
CA GLU A 16 175.22 16.71 -92.07
C GLU A 16 174.32 15.61 -91.49
N SER A 17 174.90 14.59 -90.85
CA SER A 17 174.13 13.53 -90.18
C SER A 17 173.29 14.07 -89.03
N PHE A 18 173.85 15.00 -88.24
CA PHE A 18 173.15 15.66 -87.13
C PHE A 18 171.99 16.54 -87.63
N ILE A 19 172.13 17.20 -88.79
CA ILE A 19 171.04 17.97 -89.41
C ILE A 19 169.88 17.04 -89.80
N VAL A 20 170.15 15.95 -90.52
CA VAL A 20 169.10 15.00 -90.95
C VAL A 20 168.42 14.32 -89.75
N GLU A 21 169.16 14.05 -88.68
CA GLU A 21 168.60 13.52 -87.43
C GLU A 21 167.71 14.54 -86.72
N LYS A 22 168.12 15.82 -86.67
CA LYS A 22 167.30 16.91 -86.11
C LYS A 22 166.07 17.23 -86.96
N GLU A 23 166.14 17.12 -88.28
CA GLU A 23 164.97 17.24 -89.15
C GLU A 23 163.96 16.12 -88.92
N ARG A 24 164.43 14.86 -88.73
CA ARG A 24 163.58 13.74 -88.33
C ARG A 24 162.96 13.97 -86.95
N GLU A 25 163.71 14.49 -85.98
CA GLU A 25 163.18 14.82 -84.66
C GLU A 25 162.10 15.92 -84.73
N VAL A 26 162.32 16.99 -85.51
CA VAL A 26 161.32 18.05 -85.74
C VAL A 26 160.07 17.51 -86.44
N LEU A 27 160.22 16.60 -87.41
CA LEU A 27 159.08 15.94 -88.08
C LEU A 27 158.32 15.00 -87.12
N ALA A 28 159.03 14.25 -86.27
CA ALA A 28 158.43 13.41 -85.24
C ALA A 28 157.69 14.24 -84.17
N LEU A 29 158.28 15.36 -83.72
CA LEU A 29 157.63 16.30 -82.80
C LEU A 29 156.39 16.94 -83.43
N ARG A 30 156.43 17.31 -84.72
CA ARG A 30 155.25 17.78 -85.47
C ARG A 30 154.18 16.70 -85.58
N ALA A 31 154.54 15.46 -85.93
CA ALA A 31 153.59 14.35 -86.02
C ALA A 31 152.95 14.03 -84.65
N ASN A 32 153.74 14.00 -83.58
CA ASN A 32 153.25 13.83 -82.21
C ASN A 32 152.34 14.98 -81.77
N HIS A 33 152.66 16.22 -82.12
CA HIS A 33 151.78 17.37 -81.85
C HIS A 33 150.47 17.28 -82.64
N THR A 34 150.53 16.94 -83.93
CA THR A 34 149.32 16.70 -84.75
C THR A 34 148.46 15.59 -84.16
N HIS A 35 149.03 14.43 -83.82
CA HIS A 35 148.26 13.34 -83.19
C HIS A 35 147.73 13.71 -81.80
N LEU A 36 148.42 14.54 -81.02
CA LEU A 36 147.91 15.08 -79.75
C LEU A 36 146.71 16.00 -80.00
N MET A 37 146.79 16.90 -80.99
CA MET A 37 145.67 17.77 -81.38
C MET A 37 144.49 16.95 -81.94
N GLU A 38 144.73 15.98 -82.82
CA GLU A 38 143.69 15.06 -83.33
C GLU A 38 143.05 14.21 -82.24
N SER A 39 143.81 13.83 -81.21
CA SER A 39 143.31 13.09 -80.04
C SER A 39 142.45 14.00 -79.16
N GLN A 40 142.91 15.22 -78.88
CA GLN A 40 142.12 16.23 -78.16
C GLN A 40 140.84 16.61 -78.91
N MET A 41 140.90 16.79 -80.24
CA MET A 41 139.74 17.03 -81.08
C MET A 41 138.76 15.84 -81.04
N ARG A 42 139.23 14.60 -81.25
CA ARG A 42 138.37 13.40 -81.15
C ARG A 42 137.73 13.24 -79.76
N ASN A 43 138.45 13.55 -78.69
CA ASN A 43 137.91 13.54 -77.33
C ASN A 43 136.86 14.65 -77.14
N LYS A 44 137.06 15.84 -77.71
CA LYS A 44 136.09 16.94 -77.67
C LYS A 44 134.86 16.66 -78.53
N ASP A 45 135.00 16.02 -79.69
CA ASP A 45 133.88 15.55 -80.50
C ASP A 45 133.07 14.47 -79.76
N ALA A 46 133.74 13.55 -79.06
CA ALA A 46 133.09 12.56 -78.20
C ALA A 46 132.34 13.20 -77.02
N GLU A 47 132.94 14.17 -76.33
CA GLU A 47 132.27 14.98 -75.30
C GLU A 47 131.04 15.70 -75.88
N ILE A 48 131.16 16.36 -77.05
CA ILE A 48 130.07 17.07 -77.72
C ILE A 48 128.92 16.11 -78.08
N LEU A 49 129.22 14.90 -78.56
CA LEU A 49 128.22 13.87 -78.83
C LEU A 49 127.56 13.36 -77.55
N GLU A 50 128.31 13.20 -76.45
CA GLU A 50 127.75 12.81 -75.16
C GLU A 50 126.85 13.92 -74.58
N TYR A 51 127.25 15.19 -74.66
CA TYR A 51 126.44 16.34 -74.25
C TYR A 51 125.18 16.50 -75.11
N ARG A 52 125.25 16.26 -76.43
CA ARG A 52 124.06 16.22 -77.30
C ARG A 52 123.10 15.11 -76.86
N ARG A 53 123.59 13.89 -76.65
CA ARG A 53 122.77 12.76 -76.17
C ARG A 53 122.14 13.04 -74.80
N LYS A 54 122.88 13.66 -73.87
CA LYS A 54 122.35 14.11 -72.57
C LYS A 54 121.25 15.16 -72.74
N LEU A 55 121.44 16.12 -73.66
CA LEU A 55 120.44 17.17 -73.94
C LEU A 55 119.18 16.61 -74.62
N GLU A 56 119.31 15.63 -75.53
CA GLU A 56 118.19 14.90 -76.14
C GLU A 56 117.36 14.15 -75.08
N VAL A 57 118.01 13.42 -74.17
CA VAL A 57 117.34 12.74 -73.04
C VAL A 57 116.64 13.76 -72.15
N LEU A 58 117.33 14.82 -71.74
CA LEU A 58 116.76 15.86 -70.88
C LEU A 58 115.56 16.57 -71.54
N THR A 59 115.60 16.78 -72.86
CA THR A 59 114.49 17.36 -73.64
C THR A 59 113.30 16.41 -73.69
N SER A 60 113.54 15.10 -73.87
CA SER A 60 112.50 14.06 -73.76
C SER A 60 111.88 14.01 -72.36
N ASP A 61 112.68 14.08 -71.31
CA ASP A 61 112.22 14.06 -69.92
C ASP A 61 111.40 15.31 -69.58
N PHE A 62 111.81 16.50 -70.04
CA PHE A 62 110.98 17.71 -69.90
C PHE A 62 109.65 17.58 -70.66
N ALA A 63 109.65 17.06 -71.90
CA ALA A 63 108.42 16.83 -72.67
C ALA A 63 107.50 15.79 -72.01
N HIS A 64 108.05 14.77 -71.35
CA HIS A 64 107.28 13.79 -70.59
C HIS A 64 106.68 14.39 -69.31
N ASN A 65 107.47 15.13 -68.53
CA ASN A 65 107.02 15.79 -67.30
C ASN A 65 105.93 16.84 -67.57
N LEU A 66 106.06 17.64 -68.65
CA LEU A 66 105.02 18.58 -69.08
C LEU A 66 103.70 17.87 -69.43
N ARG A 67 103.76 16.68 -70.04
CA ARG A 67 102.57 15.86 -70.31
C ARG A 67 101.90 15.38 -69.02
N ILE A 68 102.68 14.85 -68.08
CA ILE A 68 102.18 14.42 -66.75
C ILE A 68 101.54 15.59 -66.01
N LEU A 69 102.11 16.80 -66.09
CA LEU A 69 101.51 18.00 -65.49
C LEU A 69 100.15 18.34 -66.13
N GLY A 70 100.07 18.38 -67.47
CA GLY A 70 98.80 18.62 -68.17
C GLY A 70 97.72 17.55 -67.90
N GLU A 71 98.12 16.28 -67.75
CA GLU A 71 97.23 15.18 -67.35
C GLU A 71 96.74 15.35 -65.89
N ARG A 72 97.62 15.78 -64.98
CA ARG A 72 97.29 16.08 -63.57
C ARG A 72 96.36 17.29 -63.45
N ASP A 73 96.62 18.38 -64.16
CA ASP A 73 95.72 19.55 -64.18
C ASP A 73 94.35 19.17 -64.74
N SER A 74 94.31 18.35 -65.79
CA SER A 74 93.09 17.80 -66.37
C SER A 74 92.34 16.84 -65.42
N LEU A 75 93.03 16.22 -64.45
CA LEU A 75 92.42 15.43 -63.39
C LEU A 75 91.92 16.33 -62.25
N ILE A 76 92.71 17.32 -61.82
CA ILE A 76 92.33 18.30 -60.79
C ILE A 76 91.07 19.06 -61.20
N GLN A 77 90.97 19.51 -62.45
CA GLN A 77 89.76 20.17 -62.97
C GLN A 77 88.52 19.24 -62.98
N ARG A 78 88.69 17.94 -63.23
CA ARG A 78 87.59 16.95 -63.15
C ARG A 78 87.15 16.73 -61.71
N LEU A 79 88.09 16.57 -60.78
CA LEU A 79 87.80 16.42 -59.35
C LEU A 79 87.13 17.68 -58.78
N GLN A 80 87.60 18.88 -59.15
CA GLN A 80 86.95 20.15 -58.74
C GLN A 80 85.52 20.28 -59.27
N LYS A 81 85.22 19.80 -60.48
CA LYS A 81 83.84 19.76 -61.00
C LYS A 81 82.99 18.75 -60.24
N GLN A 82 83.53 17.58 -59.91
CA GLN A 82 82.82 16.56 -59.14
C GLN A 82 82.53 17.00 -57.70
N VAL A 83 83.50 17.64 -57.02
CA VAL A 83 83.31 18.23 -55.68
C VAL A 83 82.22 19.29 -55.70
N LYS A 84 82.22 20.20 -56.67
CA LYS A 84 81.16 21.22 -56.79
C LYS A 84 79.77 20.63 -57.04
N ALA A 85 79.68 19.53 -57.77
CA ALA A 85 78.41 18.81 -57.97
C ALA A 85 77.92 18.18 -56.65
N THR A 86 78.78 17.45 -55.93
CA THR A 86 78.39 16.82 -54.67
C THR A 86 78.15 17.85 -53.55
N GLU A 87 78.81 19.01 -53.57
CA GLU A 87 78.49 20.15 -52.70
C GLU A 87 77.07 20.68 -52.96
N GLN A 88 76.68 20.85 -54.23
CA GLN A 88 75.34 21.28 -54.62
C GLN A 88 74.27 20.24 -54.22
N GLU A 89 74.50 18.96 -54.46
CA GLU A 89 73.63 17.87 -54.02
C GLU A 89 73.48 17.85 -52.48
N ASN A 90 74.57 18.05 -51.74
CA ASN A 90 74.53 18.13 -50.27
C ASN A 90 73.75 19.36 -49.76
N ILE A 91 73.83 20.50 -50.45
CA ILE A 91 73.04 21.69 -50.14
C ILE A 91 71.55 21.41 -50.39
N GLU A 92 71.19 20.80 -51.51
CA GLU A 92 69.79 20.45 -51.82
C GLU A 92 69.23 19.41 -50.84
N MET A 93 70.02 18.40 -50.47
CA MET A 93 69.63 17.39 -49.48
C MET A 93 69.46 17.98 -48.07
N LYS A 94 70.30 18.94 -47.66
CA LYS A 94 70.09 19.70 -46.41
C LYS A 94 68.80 20.53 -46.46
N ARG A 95 68.54 21.20 -47.58
CA ARG A 95 67.30 21.97 -47.80
C ARG A 95 66.04 21.10 -47.68
N LYS A 96 66.06 19.91 -48.30
CA LYS A 96 64.96 18.91 -48.20
C LYS A 96 64.80 18.36 -46.79
N LEU A 97 65.89 18.11 -46.06
CA LEU A 97 65.84 17.65 -44.68
C LEU A 97 65.21 18.73 -43.77
N GLU A 98 65.57 19.99 -43.97
CA GLU A 98 64.99 21.14 -43.25
C GLU A 98 63.49 21.32 -43.56
N GLU A 99 63.08 21.20 -44.83
CA GLU A 99 61.66 21.17 -45.22
C GLU A 99 60.88 20.05 -44.51
N VAL A 100 61.43 18.83 -44.44
CA VAL A 100 60.81 17.69 -43.75
C VAL A 100 60.76 17.88 -42.23
N LEU A 101 61.81 18.43 -41.61
CA LEU A 101 61.82 18.72 -40.18
C LEU A 101 60.79 19.80 -39.81
N ASN A 102 60.66 20.84 -40.62
CA ASN A 102 59.64 21.88 -40.45
C ASN A 102 58.22 21.32 -40.63
N ALA A 103 58.00 20.43 -41.61
CA ALA A 103 56.73 19.75 -41.80
C ALA A 103 56.38 18.85 -40.59
N LEU A 104 57.35 18.09 -40.06
CA LEU A 104 57.18 17.28 -38.84
C LEU A 104 56.87 18.13 -37.60
N ALA A 105 57.55 19.26 -37.43
CA ALA A 105 57.29 20.19 -36.33
C ALA A 105 55.86 20.78 -36.42
N SER A 106 55.42 21.19 -37.61
CA SER A 106 54.07 21.69 -37.84
C SER A 106 52.99 20.62 -37.61
N LEU A 107 53.23 19.38 -38.08
CA LEU A 107 52.30 18.26 -37.90
C LEU A 107 52.21 17.81 -36.44
N LYS A 108 53.33 17.86 -35.69
CA LYS A 108 53.32 17.63 -34.24
C LYS A 108 52.52 18.72 -33.52
N ALA A 109 52.78 20.00 -33.78
CA ALA A 109 52.04 21.09 -33.15
C ALA A 109 50.51 21.00 -33.42
N ALA A 110 50.13 20.55 -34.62
CA ALA A 110 48.73 20.27 -34.95
C ALA A 110 48.14 19.05 -34.23
N SER A 111 48.96 18.06 -33.82
CA SER A 111 48.54 16.94 -32.96
C SER A 111 48.38 17.40 -31.51
N ASP A 112 49.41 18.05 -30.96
CA ASP A 112 49.45 18.55 -29.58
C ASP A 112 48.24 19.50 -29.30
N GLN A 113 47.87 20.34 -30.28
CA GLN A 113 46.68 21.19 -30.21
C GLN A 113 45.36 20.39 -30.21
N ARG A 114 45.24 19.36 -31.07
CA ARG A 114 44.05 18.50 -31.12
C ARG A 114 43.86 17.72 -29.82
N GLU A 115 44.95 17.23 -29.24
CA GLU A 115 44.94 16.58 -27.92
C GLU A 115 44.51 17.56 -26.83
N SER A 116 45.04 18.79 -26.82
CA SER A 116 44.61 19.86 -25.90
C SER A 116 43.09 20.13 -26.00
N ASP A 117 42.55 20.23 -27.21
CA ASP A 117 41.12 20.50 -27.43
C ASP A 117 40.22 19.29 -27.13
N LEU A 118 40.73 18.06 -27.24
CA LEU A 118 40.06 16.85 -26.75
C LEU A 118 40.06 16.81 -25.21
N PHE A 119 41.19 17.13 -24.55
CA PHE A 119 41.25 17.21 -23.09
C PHE A 119 40.28 18.25 -22.53
N LYS A 120 40.18 19.44 -23.13
CA LYS A 120 39.18 20.47 -22.75
C LYS A 120 37.76 19.93 -22.82
N LYS A 121 37.38 19.29 -23.92
CA LYS A 121 36.06 18.67 -24.09
C LYS A 121 35.80 17.55 -23.07
N VAL A 122 36.81 16.76 -22.72
CA VAL A 122 36.69 15.73 -21.68
C VAL A 122 36.48 16.36 -20.30
N THR A 123 37.16 17.47 -19.96
CA THR A 123 36.89 18.21 -18.73
C THR A 123 35.50 18.86 -18.72
N GLU A 124 35.09 19.52 -19.80
CA GLU A 124 33.75 20.12 -19.94
C GLU A 124 32.64 19.06 -19.81
N MET A 125 32.77 17.91 -20.47
CA MET A 125 31.84 16.79 -20.32
C MET A 125 31.83 16.25 -18.89
N LYS A 126 32.98 16.14 -18.23
CA LYS A 126 33.04 15.71 -16.82
C LYS A 126 32.32 16.70 -15.91
N ASP A 127 32.58 18.00 -16.06
CA ASP A 127 31.97 19.04 -15.23
C ASP A 127 30.44 19.09 -15.42
N THR A 128 29.93 18.86 -16.64
CA THR A 128 28.47 18.71 -16.86
C THR A 128 27.90 17.43 -16.25
N ILE A 129 28.64 16.32 -16.22
CA ILE A 129 28.23 15.08 -15.55
C ILE A 129 28.20 15.27 -14.03
N ASP A 130 29.21 15.90 -13.44
CA ASP A 130 29.26 16.18 -12.00
C ASP A 130 28.18 17.19 -11.58
N ALA A 131 27.87 18.19 -12.43
CA ALA A 131 26.72 19.10 -12.23
C ALA A 131 25.36 18.38 -12.34
N MET A 132 25.16 17.52 -13.34
CA MET A 132 23.95 16.69 -13.43
C MET A 132 23.81 15.75 -12.21
N ALA A 133 24.91 15.17 -11.74
CA ALA A 133 24.93 14.33 -10.54
C ALA A 133 24.68 15.12 -9.25
N ALA A 134 25.06 16.40 -9.19
CA ALA A 134 24.72 17.29 -8.07
C ALA A 134 23.22 17.61 -8.06
N ASN A 135 22.66 18.05 -9.19
CA ASN A 135 21.22 18.36 -9.31
C ASN A 135 20.36 17.12 -8.99
N ALA A 136 20.69 15.95 -9.54
CA ALA A 136 19.97 14.71 -9.27
C ALA A 136 20.05 14.25 -7.80
N ARG A 137 21.09 14.65 -7.05
CA ARG A 137 21.14 14.44 -5.58
C ARG A 137 20.22 15.43 -4.85
N GLU A 138 20.22 16.71 -5.24
CA GLU A 138 19.36 17.71 -4.62
C GLU A 138 17.88 17.40 -4.84
N ASP A 139 17.47 17.08 -6.08
CA ASP A 139 16.08 16.72 -6.39
C ASP A 139 15.64 15.45 -5.67
N ARG A 140 16.55 14.47 -5.49
CA ARG A 140 16.28 13.29 -4.65
C ARG A 140 16.08 13.65 -3.17
N CYS A 141 16.86 14.59 -2.63
CA CYS A 141 16.66 15.10 -1.27
C CYS A 141 15.32 15.84 -1.12
N ARG A 142 15.01 16.76 -2.04
CA ARG A 142 13.72 17.47 -2.09
C ARG A 142 12.54 16.49 -2.12
N LEU A 143 12.62 15.44 -2.93
CA LEU A 143 11.60 14.41 -3.05
C LEU A 143 11.43 13.58 -1.76
N VAL A 144 12.53 13.27 -1.06
CA VAL A 144 12.48 12.61 0.26
C VAL A 144 11.80 13.52 1.29
N ASP A 145 12.20 14.79 1.39
CA ASP A 145 11.61 15.75 2.32
C ASP A 145 10.11 15.96 2.07
N GLU A 146 9.66 15.91 0.82
CA GLU A 146 8.24 15.98 0.46
C GLU A 146 7.49 14.69 0.79
N PHE A 147 8.11 13.53 0.60
CA PHE A 147 7.54 12.24 1.00
C PHE A 147 7.41 12.13 2.53
N GLU A 148 8.37 12.66 3.29
CA GLU A 148 8.26 12.75 4.76
C GLU A 148 7.18 13.73 5.21
N ARG A 149 7.03 14.88 4.53
CA ARG A 149 5.94 15.84 4.76
C ARG A 149 4.56 15.22 4.49
N GLU A 150 4.40 14.45 3.41
CA GLU A 150 3.13 13.75 3.14
C GLU A 150 2.90 12.58 4.11
N ARG A 151 3.96 11.86 4.51
CA ARG A 151 3.90 10.84 5.58
C ARG A 151 3.56 11.45 6.95
N ALA A 152 3.89 12.72 7.20
CA ALA A 152 3.42 13.46 8.37
C ALA A 152 1.93 13.82 8.24
N ARG A 153 1.50 14.38 7.10
CA ARG A 153 0.06 14.67 6.82
C ARG A 153 -0.82 13.43 6.93
N MET A 154 -0.39 12.28 6.42
CA MET A 154 -1.10 11.01 6.56
C MET A 154 -1.19 10.55 8.02
N ARG A 155 -0.11 10.70 8.81
CA ARG A 155 -0.14 10.37 10.25
C ARG A 155 -1.09 11.27 11.04
N ASN A 156 -1.12 12.56 10.71
CA ASN A 156 -2.10 13.48 11.29
C ASN A 156 -3.51 13.06 10.91
N LYS A 157 -3.83 12.87 9.61
CA LYS A 157 -5.16 12.40 9.18
C LYS A 157 -5.60 11.08 9.81
N MET A 158 -4.69 10.14 10.03
CA MET A 158 -5.00 8.91 10.76
C MET A 158 -5.34 9.20 12.23
N ARG A 159 -4.57 10.07 12.89
CA ARG A 159 -4.85 10.54 14.25
C ARG A 159 -6.17 11.31 14.34
N ASP A 160 -6.47 12.20 13.40
CA ASP A 160 -7.73 12.95 13.35
C ASP A 160 -8.94 11.98 13.24
N VAL A 161 -8.77 10.87 12.51
CA VAL A 161 -9.77 9.79 12.41
C VAL A 161 -9.83 8.92 13.67
N ASP A 162 -8.69 8.59 14.29
CA ASP A 162 -8.65 7.85 15.55
C ASP A 162 -9.28 8.66 16.71
N GLU A 163 -9.07 9.97 16.74
CA GLU A 163 -9.69 10.90 17.70
C GLU A 163 -11.22 10.99 17.45
N LEU A 164 -11.68 11.16 16.20
CA LEU A 164 -13.11 11.14 15.85
C LEU A 164 -13.79 9.79 16.18
N LEU A 165 -13.10 8.67 15.97
CA LEU A 165 -13.63 7.34 16.32
C LEU A 165 -13.73 7.13 17.83
N GLU A 166 -12.85 7.75 18.61
CA GLU A 166 -12.92 7.71 20.08
C GLU A 166 -13.97 8.69 20.64
N GLU A 167 -14.18 9.86 20.02
CA GLU A 167 -15.34 10.73 20.28
C GLU A 167 -16.66 9.98 20.04
N GLN A 168 -16.81 9.32 18.88
CA GLN A 168 -18.00 8.51 18.57
C GLN A 168 -18.22 7.36 19.56
N ARG A 169 -17.15 6.76 20.09
CA ARG A 169 -17.25 5.73 21.14
C ARG A 169 -17.69 6.31 22.47
N GLN A 170 -17.18 7.47 22.86
CA GLN A 170 -17.58 8.15 24.08
C GLN A 170 -19.03 8.62 24.01
N GLU A 171 -19.48 9.14 22.86
CA GLU A 171 -20.89 9.47 22.63
C GLU A 171 -21.78 8.22 22.65
N LEU A 172 -21.40 7.14 21.97
CA LEU A 172 -22.15 5.87 21.98
C LEU A 172 -22.25 5.28 23.39
N THR A 173 -21.17 5.36 24.18
CA THR A 173 -21.13 4.93 25.59
C THR A 173 -22.05 5.80 26.44
N ALA A 174 -21.97 7.13 26.31
CA ALA A 174 -22.87 8.06 27.00
C ALA A 174 -24.35 7.87 26.61
N MET A 175 -24.65 7.45 25.38
CA MET A 175 -26.01 7.07 24.97
C MET A 175 -26.47 5.77 25.62
N PHE A 176 -25.60 4.75 25.73
CA PHE A 176 -25.92 3.54 26.49
C PHE A 176 -26.12 3.83 27.98
N ASP A 177 -25.25 4.62 28.61
CA ASP A 177 -25.36 5.00 30.01
C ASP A 177 -26.64 5.81 30.29
N ARG A 178 -26.99 6.75 29.40
CA ARG A 178 -28.28 7.47 29.45
C ARG A 178 -29.47 6.51 29.31
N LYS A 179 -29.40 5.52 28.41
CA LYS A 179 -30.49 4.56 28.20
C LYS A 179 -30.65 3.63 29.41
N LEU A 180 -29.56 3.14 29.97
CA LEU A 180 -29.56 2.33 31.20
C LEU A 180 -30.11 3.16 32.37
N SER A 181 -29.63 4.40 32.57
CA SER A 181 -30.14 5.30 33.60
C SER A 181 -31.64 5.62 33.43
N SER A 182 -32.11 5.79 32.19
CA SER A 182 -33.54 5.97 31.91
C SER A 182 -34.35 4.73 32.27
N GLN A 183 -33.84 3.53 31.96
CA GLN A 183 -34.48 2.27 32.34
C GLN A 183 -34.46 2.04 33.85
N ASP A 184 -33.37 2.39 34.55
CA ASP A 184 -33.30 2.32 36.02
C ASP A 184 -34.32 3.26 36.69
N ILE A 185 -34.49 4.49 36.16
CA ILE A 185 -35.52 5.44 36.60
C ILE A 185 -36.92 4.88 36.34
N GLU A 186 -37.14 4.28 35.16
CA GLU A 186 -38.42 3.68 34.80
C GLU A 186 -38.76 2.47 35.69
N PHE A 187 -37.80 1.57 35.94
CA PHE A 187 -37.95 0.45 36.88
C PHE A 187 -38.21 0.95 38.32
N HIS A 188 -37.59 2.05 38.75
CA HIS A 188 -37.91 2.66 40.04
C HIS A 188 -39.34 3.21 40.07
N ARG A 189 -39.79 3.91 39.03
CA ARG A 189 -41.16 4.42 38.92
C ARG A 189 -42.20 3.30 38.88
N GLN A 190 -41.94 2.21 38.14
CA GLN A 190 -42.79 1.02 38.11
C GLN A 190 -42.83 0.34 39.49
N LYS A 191 -41.69 0.19 40.17
CA LYS A 191 -41.56 -0.37 41.52
C LYS A 191 -42.28 0.48 42.58
N GLU A 192 -42.27 1.80 42.46
CA GLU A 192 -43.01 2.71 43.34
C GLU A 192 -44.52 2.68 43.05
N SER A 193 -44.93 2.62 41.78
CA SER A 193 -46.33 2.41 41.39
C SER A 193 -46.88 1.08 41.92
N LEU A 194 -46.10 0.00 41.85
CA LEU A 194 -46.45 -1.31 42.41
C LEU A 194 -46.51 -1.28 43.95
N LYS A 195 -45.60 -0.58 44.63
CA LYS A 195 -45.68 -0.36 46.09
C LYS A 195 -46.94 0.40 46.49
N LEU A 196 -47.26 1.49 45.78
CA LEU A 196 -48.46 2.28 46.04
C LEU A 196 -49.71 1.40 45.85
N SER A 197 -49.80 0.66 44.74
CA SER A 197 -50.88 -0.30 44.47
C SER A 197 -50.98 -1.41 45.53
N LEU A 198 -49.84 -1.89 46.05
CA LEU A 198 -49.80 -2.86 47.15
C LEU A 198 -50.41 -2.26 48.43
N CYS A 199 -49.95 -1.09 48.87
CA CYS A 199 -50.50 -0.40 50.04
C CYS A 199 -51.99 -0.05 49.87
N ASP A 200 -52.41 0.30 48.66
CA ASP A 200 -53.82 0.52 48.29
C ASP A 200 -54.67 -0.75 48.44
N MET A 201 -54.09 -1.93 48.16
CA MET A 201 -54.73 -3.24 48.31
C MET A 201 -54.68 -3.74 49.76
N GLU A 202 -53.60 -3.47 50.50
CA GLU A 202 -53.49 -3.71 51.94
C GLU A 202 -54.53 -2.88 52.71
N ALA A 203 -54.72 -1.61 52.34
CA ALA A 203 -55.76 -0.75 52.90
C ALA A 203 -57.17 -1.34 52.65
N LYS A 204 -57.49 -1.68 51.39
CA LYS A 204 -58.79 -2.31 51.03
C LYS A 204 -59.01 -3.65 51.73
N TYR A 205 -57.95 -4.44 51.93
CA TYR A 205 -57.99 -5.69 52.68
C TYR A 205 -58.28 -5.43 54.17
N ASN A 206 -57.58 -4.47 54.79
CA ASN A 206 -57.79 -4.10 56.18
C ASN A 206 -59.19 -3.52 56.42
N ASP A 207 -59.72 -2.72 55.48
CA ASP A 207 -61.11 -2.26 55.51
C ASP A 207 -62.10 -3.43 55.39
N ALA A 208 -61.87 -4.36 54.46
CA ALA A 208 -62.71 -5.56 54.32
C ALA A 208 -62.68 -6.45 55.57
N VAL A 209 -61.52 -6.61 56.22
CA VAL A 209 -61.38 -7.29 57.51
C VAL A 209 -62.15 -6.56 58.61
N GLN A 210 -62.04 -5.22 58.70
CA GLN A 210 -62.84 -4.44 59.64
C GLN A 210 -64.35 -4.54 59.38
N HIS A 211 -64.79 -4.56 58.11
CA HIS A 211 -66.19 -4.76 57.75
C HIS A 211 -66.68 -6.16 58.14
N LEU A 212 -65.85 -7.19 57.95
CA LEU A 212 -66.14 -8.57 58.36
C LEU A 212 -66.16 -8.73 59.89
N GLU A 213 -65.29 -8.03 60.63
CA GLU A 213 -65.37 -7.94 62.10
C GLU A 213 -66.64 -7.22 62.56
N LYS A 214 -66.98 -6.08 61.96
CA LYS A 214 -68.21 -5.33 62.26
C LYS A 214 -69.46 -6.19 61.97
N ALA A 215 -69.44 -7.00 60.92
CA ALA A 215 -70.48 -7.97 60.61
C ALA A 215 -70.56 -9.08 61.66
N LYS A 216 -69.44 -9.72 62.03
CA LYS A 216 -69.39 -10.74 63.10
C LYS A 216 -69.85 -10.23 64.46
N ARG A 217 -69.54 -8.97 64.81
CA ARG A 217 -70.04 -8.33 66.04
C ARG A 217 -71.56 -8.17 65.98
N LYS A 218 -72.11 -7.63 64.89
CA LYS A 218 -73.57 -7.56 64.67
C LYS A 218 -74.25 -8.93 64.67
N GLU A 219 -73.59 -9.97 64.13
CA GLU A 219 -74.09 -11.34 64.14
C GLU A 219 -74.15 -11.92 65.55
N LEU A 220 -73.11 -11.69 66.37
CA LEU A 220 -73.09 -12.05 67.79
C LEU A 220 -74.15 -11.27 68.61
N ASP A 221 -74.27 -9.96 68.39
CA ASP A 221 -75.29 -9.11 69.02
C ASP A 221 -76.72 -9.60 68.66
N ASN A 222 -76.94 -9.97 67.39
CA ASN A 222 -78.19 -10.56 66.92
C ASN A 222 -78.46 -11.94 67.54
N GLU A 223 -77.45 -12.79 67.73
CA GLU A 223 -77.63 -14.09 68.40
C GLU A 223 -77.96 -13.91 69.89
N ILE A 224 -77.27 -13.01 70.59
CA ILE A 224 -77.61 -12.62 71.97
C ILE A 224 -79.05 -12.06 72.04
N TYR A 225 -79.51 -11.34 71.02
CA TYR A 225 -80.89 -10.85 70.94
C TYR A 225 -81.91 -11.97 70.66
N ARG A 226 -81.58 -12.95 69.81
CA ARG A 226 -82.39 -14.16 69.60
C ARG A 226 -82.49 -15.01 70.87
N GLU A 227 -81.40 -15.19 71.61
CA GLU A 227 -81.39 -15.91 72.88
C GLU A 227 -82.26 -15.21 73.94
N LYS A 228 -82.20 -13.87 74.02
CA LYS A 228 -83.10 -13.08 74.88
C LYS A 228 -84.57 -13.27 74.48
N LEU A 229 -84.92 -13.06 73.21
CA LEU A 229 -86.29 -13.27 72.72
C LEU A 229 -86.80 -14.71 72.97
N LYS A 230 -85.91 -15.71 72.88
CA LYS A 230 -86.22 -17.10 73.20
C LYS A 230 -86.46 -17.31 74.69
N ALA A 231 -85.62 -16.72 75.55
CA ALA A 231 -85.81 -16.75 77.00
C ALA A 231 -87.11 -16.04 77.42
N ASP A 232 -87.39 -14.86 76.87
CA ASP A 232 -88.63 -14.11 77.09
C ASP A 232 -89.86 -14.92 76.64
N ALA A 233 -89.77 -15.58 75.48
CA ALA A 233 -90.84 -16.44 74.96
C ALA A 233 -91.04 -17.72 75.80
N ASP A 234 -89.98 -18.32 76.35
CA ASP A 234 -90.09 -19.47 77.24
C ASP A 234 -90.56 -19.06 78.65
N GLU A 235 -90.22 -17.86 79.13
CA GLU A 235 -90.82 -17.28 80.35
C GLU A 235 -92.32 -16.99 80.14
N ALA A 236 -92.70 -16.43 78.98
CA ALA A 236 -94.09 -16.20 78.60
C ALA A 236 -94.90 -17.52 78.54
N LYS A 237 -94.33 -18.61 78.00
CA LYS A 237 -94.93 -19.96 78.07
C LYS A 237 -95.02 -20.47 79.51
N GLY A 238 -94.04 -20.17 80.37
CA GLY A 238 -94.09 -20.49 81.79
C GLY A 238 -95.24 -19.77 82.52
N ARG A 239 -95.41 -18.47 82.25
CA ARG A 239 -96.53 -17.66 82.74
C ARG A 239 -97.87 -18.18 82.20
N LEU A 240 -97.95 -18.55 80.91
CA LEU A 240 -99.14 -19.14 80.30
C LEU A 240 -99.55 -20.43 81.01
N ARG A 241 -98.62 -21.39 81.19
CA ARG A 241 -98.87 -22.65 81.91
C ARG A 241 -99.31 -22.43 83.36
N GLN A 242 -98.77 -21.40 84.03
CA GLN A 242 -99.22 -21.03 85.37
C GLN A 242 -100.65 -20.47 85.38
N VAL A 243 -101.07 -19.79 84.31
CA VAL A 243 -102.46 -19.32 84.13
C VAL A 243 -103.39 -20.48 83.74
N GLU A 244 -102.97 -21.38 82.86
CA GLU A 244 -103.69 -22.61 82.49
C GLU A 244 -103.96 -23.48 83.73
N SER A 245 -102.95 -23.74 84.57
CA SER A 245 -103.10 -24.47 85.84
C SER A 245 -104.08 -23.78 86.80
N LYS A 246 -104.05 -22.44 86.91
CA LYS A 246 -105.02 -21.69 87.72
C LYS A 246 -106.45 -21.78 87.18
N PHE A 247 -106.61 -21.89 85.86
CA PHE A 247 -107.92 -22.16 85.25
C PHE A 247 -108.38 -23.61 85.49
N GLU A 248 -107.50 -24.60 85.39
CA GLU A 248 -107.85 -26.00 85.73
C GLU A 248 -108.26 -26.16 87.19
N ASP A 249 -107.55 -25.52 88.13
CA ASP A 249 -107.92 -25.53 89.55
C ASP A 249 -109.25 -24.79 89.80
N ALA A 250 -109.51 -23.68 89.09
CA ALA A 250 -110.79 -22.98 89.15
C ALA A 250 -111.95 -23.79 88.56
N ILE A 251 -111.70 -24.57 87.49
CA ILE A 251 -112.66 -25.52 86.90
C ILE A 251 -112.97 -26.64 87.91
N ARG A 252 -111.94 -27.29 88.48
CA ARG A 252 -112.12 -28.33 89.51
C ARG A 252 -112.91 -27.83 90.73
N LEU A 253 -112.64 -26.59 91.17
CA LEU A 253 -113.40 -25.96 92.25
C LEU A 253 -114.87 -25.73 91.86
N LYS A 254 -115.14 -25.38 90.60
CA LYS A 254 -116.50 -25.21 90.07
C LYS A 254 -117.24 -26.53 89.90
N ASP A 255 -116.58 -27.57 89.40
CA ASP A 255 -117.15 -28.91 89.27
C ASP A 255 -117.49 -29.50 90.65
N SER A 256 -116.63 -29.26 91.66
CA SER A 256 -116.91 -29.60 93.06
C SER A 256 -118.16 -28.88 93.59
N GLN A 257 -118.31 -27.58 93.31
CA GLN A 257 -119.52 -26.82 93.66
C GLN A 257 -120.77 -27.31 92.92
N VAL A 258 -120.65 -27.76 91.67
CA VAL A 258 -121.76 -28.37 90.93
C VAL A 258 -122.18 -29.70 91.57
N LEU A 259 -121.23 -30.58 91.90
CA LEU A 259 -121.51 -31.85 92.59
C LEU A 259 -122.16 -31.65 93.97
N GLU A 260 -121.73 -30.61 94.71
CA GLU A 260 -122.34 -30.24 96.00
C GLU A 260 -123.81 -29.82 95.81
N ILE A 261 -124.09 -28.94 94.84
CA ILE A 261 -125.45 -28.50 94.45
C ILE A 261 -126.31 -29.67 93.95
N GLU A 262 -125.75 -30.62 93.19
CA GLU A 262 -126.47 -31.83 92.78
C GLU A 262 -126.80 -32.76 93.96
N SER A 263 -125.96 -32.78 95.00
CA SER A 263 -126.26 -33.48 96.25
C SER A 263 -127.38 -32.81 97.04
N GLU A 264 -127.43 -31.47 97.08
CA GLU A 264 -128.50 -30.71 97.74
C GLU A 264 -129.84 -30.84 97.00
N LYS A 265 -129.81 -30.73 95.67
CA LYS A 265 -130.95 -31.05 94.79
C LYS A 265 -131.50 -32.44 95.07
N SER A 266 -130.63 -33.43 95.24
CA SER A 266 -131.03 -34.81 95.55
C SER A 266 -131.68 -34.95 96.94
N LYS A 267 -131.20 -34.22 97.96
CA LYS A 267 -131.83 -34.15 99.29
C LYS A 267 -133.22 -33.52 99.22
N LEU A 268 -133.33 -32.31 98.65
CA LEU A 268 -134.60 -31.59 98.49
C LEU A 268 -135.63 -32.40 97.69
N GLN A 269 -135.19 -33.15 96.68
CA GLN A 269 -136.07 -34.01 95.87
C GLN A 269 -136.65 -35.19 96.67
N SER A 270 -135.96 -35.66 97.72
CA SER A 270 -136.48 -36.66 98.66
C SER A 270 -137.47 -36.07 99.68
N GLU A 271 -137.20 -34.88 100.22
CA GLU A 271 -138.09 -34.18 101.17
C GLU A 271 -139.39 -33.69 100.52
N ASN A 272 -139.41 -33.52 99.19
CA ASN A 272 -140.64 -33.23 98.45
C ASN A 272 -141.64 -34.40 98.49
N SER A 273 -141.15 -35.64 98.50
CA SER A 273 -142.00 -36.85 98.44
C SER A 273 -142.91 -37.04 99.66
N THR A 274 -142.50 -36.56 100.84
CA THR A 274 -143.26 -36.68 102.09
C THR A 274 -144.31 -35.59 102.26
N ASN A 275 -144.16 -34.44 101.56
CA ASN A 275 -145.10 -33.32 101.63
C ASN A 275 -146.30 -33.48 100.69
N VAL A 276 -146.12 -34.10 99.51
CA VAL A 276 -147.22 -34.38 98.55
C VAL A 276 -148.39 -35.11 99.23
N ARG A 277 -148.12 -36.04 100.16
CA ARG A 277 -149.14 -36.83 100.85
C ARG A 277 -150.01 -36.04 101.84
N LYS A 278 -149.59 -34.84 102.26
CA LYS A 278 -150.38 -33.93 103.12
C LYS A 278 -151.17 -32.88 102.33
N ILE A 279 -150.82 -32.67 101.05
CA ILE A 279 -151.43 -31.63 100.21
C ILE A 279 -152.79 -32.09 99.65
N SER A 280 -152.98 -33.40 99.41
CA SER A 280 -154.25 -33.97 98.93
C SER A 280 -155.43 -33.81 99.90
N GLU A 281 -155.20 -33.60 101.20
CA GLU A 281 -156.25 -33.37 102.20
C GLU A 281 -156.63 -31.88 102.32
N LEU A 282 -155.79 -30.97 101.83
CA LEU A 282 -155.98 -29.52 101.89
C LEU A 282 -156.57 -28.91 100.61
N LEU A 283 -156.41 -29.58 99.45
CA LEU A 283 -156.89 -29.08 98.16
C LEU A 283 -158.42 -29.11 97.98
N GLN A 284 -159.18 -29.75 98.87
CA GLN A 284 -160.65 -29.63 98.92
C GLN A 284 -161.12 -28.35 99.63
N SER A 285 -160.22 -27.62 100.29
CA SER A 285 -160.52 -26.43 101.11
C SER A 285 -160.13 -25.10 100.44
N LEU A 286 -159.15 -25.10 99.53
CA LEU A 286 -158.58 -23.86 98.98
C LEU A 286 -159.31 -23.27 97.75
N HIS A 287 -160.55 -23.71 97.48
CA HIS A 287 -161.33 -23.21 96.33
C HIS A 287 -161.77 -21.73 96.50
N ASP A 288 -161.71 -21.18 97.73
CA ASP A 288 -162.13 -19.81 98.05
C ASP A 288 -161.05 -18.73 97.91
N VAL A 289 -159.76 -19.10 97.76
CA VAL A 289 -158.63 -18.13 97.68
C VAL A 289 -158.26 -17.77 96.24
N GLU A 290 -159.03 -18.26 95.27
CA GLU A 290 -159.01 -17.85 93.85
C GLU A 290 -159.17 -16.32 93.67
N LYS A 291 -159.71 -15.62 94.68
CA LYS A 291 -159.79 -14.14 94.77
C LYS A 291 -158.45 -13.42 94.96
N ALA A 292 -157.35 -14.10 95.28
CA ALA A 292 -156.02 -13.47 95.42
C ALA A 292 -155.29 -13.23 94.07
N PHE A 293 -155.89 -13.66 92.96
CA PHE A 293 -155.36 -13.66 91.58
C PHE A 293 -154.76 -12.33 91.06
N ILE A 294 -155.11 -11.18 91.63
CA ILE A 294 -154.87 -9.85 91.03
C ILE A 294 -153.51 -9.21 91.41
N ALA A 295 -152.78 -9.75 92.38
CA ALA A 295 -151.38 -9.33 92.66
C ALA A 295 -150.38 -9.69 91.52
N TYR A 296 -150.89 -10.34 90.47
CA TYR A 296 -150.23 -10.75 89.22
C TYR A 296 -149.56 -9.62 88.40
N CYS A 297 -149.60 -8.35 88.81
CA CYS A 297 -148.90 -7.22 88.15
C CYS A 297 -147.39 -7.11 88.49
N HIS A 298 -146.80 -8.23 88.87
CA HIS A 298 -145.56 -8.78 88.32
C HIS A 298 -145.05 -8.14 86.99
N ARG A 299 -143.72 -8.04 86.85
CA ARG A 299 -142.97 -7.86 85.58
C ARG A 299 -143.42 -6.74 84.61
N GLN A 300 -142.74 -5.59 84.68
CA GLN A 300 -142.12 -5.02 83.46
C GLN A 300 -140.98 -4.03 83.75
N THR A 301 -141.10 -3.18 84.76
CA THR A 301 -140.35 -1.91 84.83
C THR A 301 -138.87 -2.00 85.26
N GLN A 302 -138.39 -3.13 85.78
CA GLN A 302 -137.01 -3.25 86.31
C GLN A 302 -135.96 -3.74 85.30
N GLN A 303 -136.34 -4.07 84.06
CA GLN A 303 -135.45 -4.78 83.13
C GLN A 303 -134.51 -3.87 82.30
N PHE A 304 -134.60 -2.55 82.42
CA PHE A 304 -133.88 -1.59 81.56
C PHE A 304 -132.57 -0.98 82.14
N GLU A 305 -132.27 -1.15 83.43
CA GLU A 305 -131.09 -0.50 84.04
C GLU A 305 -129.78 -1.30 83.96
N ALA A 306 -129.84 -2.58 83.54
CA ALA A 306 -128.67 -3.46 83.50
C ALA A 306 -127.70 -3.12 82.34
N ASP A 307 -128.22 -2.92 81.11
CA ASP A 307 -127.39 -2.81 79.92
C ASP A 307 -126.59 -1.50 79.84
N ARG A 308 -127.00 -0.46 80.58
CA ARG A 308 -126.27 0.82 80.70
C ARG A 308 -124.85 0.66 81.28
N ARG A 309 -124.49 -0.51 81.84
CA ARG A 309 -123.15 -0.78 82.39
C ARG A 309 -122.19 -1.47 81.41
N LYS A 310 -122.66 -2.16 80.36
CA LYS A 310 -121.78 -2.85 79.40
C LYS A 310 -121.05 -1.90 78.45
N LEU A 311 -121.75 -0.84 78.00
CA LEU A 311 -121.25 0.15 77.05
C LEU A 311 -119.97 0.90 77.51
N ASN A 312 -119.66 0.89 78.82
CA ASN A 312 -118.45 1.50 79.37
C ASN A 312 -117.22 0.56 79.38
N GLN A 313 -117.37 -0.76 79.17
CA GLN A 313 -116.21 -1.68 79.07
C GLN A 313 -115.66 -1.77 77.65
N GLU A 314 -116.53 -1.76 76.63
CA GLU A 314 -116.15 -1.79 75.22
C GLU A 314 -115.28 -0.58 74.82
N LYS A 315 -115.48 0.56 75.49
CA LYS A 315 -114.69 1.78 75.30
C LYS A 315 -113.21 1.64 75.68
N CYS A 316 -112.86 0.74 76.60
CA CYS A 316 -111.47 0.49 76.97
C CYS A 316 -110.74 -0.44 75.98
N ILE A 317 -111.46 -1.35 75.32
CA ILE A 317 -110.87 -2.31 74.37
C ILE A 317 -110.44 -1.59 73.09
N LEU A 318 -111.29 -0.71 72.57
CA LEU A 318 -110.99 0.13 71.40
C LEU A 318 -109.82 1.12 71.61
N GLN A 319 -109.44 1.40 72.86
CA GLN A 319 -108.33 2.31 73.17
C GLN A 319 -106.97 1.60 73.28
N ALA A 320 -106.95 0.27 73.45
CA ALA A 320 -105.72 -0.53 73.35
C ALA A 320 -105.32 -0.75 71.89
N SER A 321 -106.25 -1.23 71.05
CA SER A 321 -106.00 -1.55 69.64
C SER A 321 -105.56 -0.35 68.79
N PHE A 322 -105.81 0.88 69.24
CA PHE A 322 -105.37 2.09 68.55
C PHE A 322 -103.87 2.38 68.79
N GLU A 323 -103.35 2.01 69.96
CA GLU A 323 -101.95 2.25 70.33
C GLU A 323 -101.02 1.16 69.76
N ASP A 324 -101.52 -0.07 69.61
CA ASP A 324 -100.81 -1.14 68.89
C ASP A 324 -100.58 -0.79 67.40
N VAL A 325 -101.64 -0.37 66.69
CA VAL A 325 -101.55 0.09 65.28
C VAL A 325 -100.63 1.31 65.13
N LYS A 326 -100.59 2.19 66.13
CA LYS A 326 -99.68 3.34 66.17
C LYS A 326 -98.22 2.92 66.36
N ASN A 327 -97.95 1.90 67.18
CA ASN A 327 -96.62 1.32 67.34
C ASN A 327 -96.17 0.59 66.06
N GLU A 328 -97.08 -0.12 65.38
CA GLU A 328 -96.83 -0.77 64.08
C GLU A 328 -96.49 0.26 63.00
N ILE A 329 -97.25 1.37 62.91
CA ILE A 329 -96.96 2.51 62.02
C ILE A 329 -95.59 3.15 62.33
N ILE A 330 -95.18 3.23 63.61
CA ILE A 330 -93.85 3.72 63.98
C ILE A 330 -92.76 2.72 63.52
N GLY A 331 -92.98 1.41 63.68
CA GLY A 331 -92.10 0.35 63.19
C GLY A 331 -91.88 0.44 61.68
N SER A 332 -92.96 0.42 60.89
CA SER A 332 -92.87 0.56 59.43
C SER A 332 -92.21 1.88 58.99
N LYS A 333 -92.35 2.96 59.78
CA LYS A 333 -91.70 4.23 59.48
C LYS A 333 -90.18 4.21 59.73
N VAL A 334 -89.70 3.43 60.71
CA VAL A 334 -88.26 3.17 60.89
C VAL A 334 -87.72 2.31 59.74
N GLU A 335 -88.43 1.24 59.39
CA GLU A 335 -88.05 0.33 58.30
C GLU A 335 -87.98 1.06 56.93
N ILE A 336 -88.93 1.94 56.65
CA ILE A 336 -88.89 2.84 55.47
C ILE A 336 -87.66 3.75 55.50
N LEU A 337 -87.26 4.30 56.66
CA LEU A 337 -86.08 5.17 56.77
C LEU A 337 -84.76 4.39 56.61
N GLU A 338 -84.68 3.14 57.08
CA GLU A 338 -83.52 2.27 56.81
C GLU A 338 -83.43 1.87 55.33
N LEU A 339 -84.56 1.61 54.67
CA LEU A 339 -84.62 1.38 53.22
C LEU A 339 -84.22 2.63 52.43
N GLN A 340 -84.67 3.82 52.86
CA GLN A 340 -84.26 5.11 52.29
C GLN A 340 -82.73 5.27 52.37
N GLY A 341 -82.13 5.01 53.55
CA GLY A 341 -80.68 5.06 53.76
C GLY A 341 -79.89 4.09 52.87
N ARG A 342 -80.42 2.88 52.63
CA ARG A 342 -79.81 1.91 51.71
C ARG A 342 -79.89 2.33 50.24
N ILE A 343 -80.98 2.99 49.82
CA ILE A 343 -81.08 3.56 48.46
C ILE A 343 -80.03 4.68 48.30
N ASP A 344 -79.95 5.57 49.29
CA ASP A 344 -78.94 6.62 49.42
C ASP A 344 -77.48 6.10 49.35
N GLU A 345 -77.21 4.90 49.87
CA GLU A 345 -75.89 4.23 49.78
C GLU A 345 -75.69 3.58 48.40
N MET A 346 -76.72 2.96 47.82
CA MET A 346 -76.65 2.39 46.47
C MET A 346 -76.38 3.46 45.41
N GLU A 347 -77.10 4.60 45.42
CA GLU A 347 -76.88 5.69 44.46
C GLU A 347 -75.47 6.27 44.55
N LYS A 348 -74.92 6.41 45.77
CA LYS A 348 -73.52 6.81 45.98
C LYS A 348 -72.55 5.76 45.43
N SER A 349 -72.87 4.48 45.55
CA SER A 349 -72.08 3.39 44.96
C SER A 349 -72.13 3.37 43.43
N GLU A 350 -73.30 3.63 42.82
CA GLU A 350 -73.43 3.74 41.36
C GLU A 350 -72.68 4.96 40.82
N HIS A 351 -72.72 6.11 41.52
CA HIS A 351 -71.97 7.28 41.12
C HIS A 351 -70.45 7.03 41.18
N ALA A 352 -69.96 6.37 42.25
CA ALA A 352 -68.57 5.94 42.35
C ALA A 352 -68.17 4.92 41.25
N ASN A 353 -69.08 4.02 40.87
CA ASN A 353 -68.86 3.06 39.78
C ASN A 353 -68.91 3.74 38.40
N SER A 354 -69.74 4.76 38.20
CA SER A 354 -69.77 5.57 36.97
C SER A 354 -68.46 6.34 36.75
N ILE A 355 -67.89 6.90 37.83
CA ILE A 355 -66.58 7.56 37.79
C ILE A 355 -65.47 6.54 37.45
N LYS A 356 -65.50 5.34 38.05
CA LYS A 356 -64.57 4.25 37.70
C LYS A 356 -64.72 3.80 36.25
N LEU A 357 -65.94 3.70 35.72
CA LEU A 357 -66.19 3.33 34.32
C LEU A 357 -65.54 4.32 33.36
N LYS A 358 -65.72 5.63 33.60
CA LYS A 358 -65.11 6.70 32.80
C LYS A 358 -63.59 6.70 32.89
N SER A 359 -63.02 6.42 34.06
CA SER A 359 -61.57 6.26 34.23
C SER A 359 -61.02 5.06 33.43
N ILE A 360 -61.75 3.94 33.42
CA ILE A 360 -61.41 2.74 32.63
C ILE A 360 -61.54 3.02 31.12
N GLU A 361 -62.54 3.78 30.67
CA GLU A 361 -62.64 4.19 29.27
C GLU A 361 -61.50 5.13 28.85
N HIS A 362 -61.08 6.07 29.71
CA HIS A 362 -59.98 6.98 29.42
C HIS A 362 -58.63 6.26 29.31
N ALA A 363 -58.33 5.35 30.25
CA ALA A 363 -57.14 4.49 30.18
C ALA A 363 -57.18 3.54 28.97
N LYS A 364 -58.38 3.09 28.56
CA LYS A 364 -58.59 2.29 27.35
C LYS A 364 -58.40 3.09 26.06
N THR A 365 -58.55 4.42 26.07
CA THR A 365 -58.16 5.27 24.95
C THR A 365 -56.65 5.53 24.91
N GLU A 366 -56.01 5.85 26.04
CA GLU A 366 -54.55 6.05 26.11
C GLU A 366 -53.78 4.80 25.66
N ALA A 367 -54.13 3.62 26.20
CA ALA A 367 -53.52 2.35 25.79
C ALA A 367 -53.76 1.99 24.31
N LYS A 368 -54.73 2.63 23.64
CA LYS A 368 -54.99 2.44 22.21
C LYS A 368 -54.15 3.39 21.35
N GLU A 369 -53.84 4.58 21.86
CA GLU A 369 -52.93 5.54 21.23
C GLU A 369 -51.47 5.11 21.39
N GLU A 370 -51.08 4.56 22.54
CA GLU A 370 -49.75 3.92 22.72
C GLU A 370 -49.54 2.75 21.75
N VAL A 371 -50.53 1.87 21.57
CA VAL A 371 -50.43 0.77 20.59
C VAL A 371 -50.28 1.30 19.16
N LEU A 372 -50.99 2.37 18.79
CA LEU A 372 -50.83 3.00 17.47
C LEU A 372 -49.46 3.67 17.30
N ALA A 373 -48.89 4.27 18.35
CA ALA A 373 -47.54 4.82 18.33
C ALA A 373 -46.48 3.71 18.15
N VAL A 374 -46.61 2.60 18.88
CA VAL A 374 -45.72 1.43 18.77
C VAL A 374 -45.86 0.74 17.41
N GLU A 375 -47.06 0.67 16.82
CA GLU A 375 -47.24 0.22 15.43
C GLU A 375 -46.61 1.19 14.42
N GLY A 376 -46.54 2.48 14.72
CA GLY A 376 -45.78 3.48 13.97
C GLY A 376 -44.28 3.16 13.96
N GLU A 377 -43.64 3.16 15.14
CA GLU A 377 -42.20 2.85 15.29
C GLU A 377 -41.84 1.48 14.69
N ALA A 378 -42.68 0.46 14.90
CA ALA A 378 -42.46 -0.87 14.33
C ALA A 378 -42.49 -0.89 12.79
N ASN A 379 -43.24 0.01 12.14
CA ASN A 379 -43.24 0.16 10.69
C ASN A 379 -42.07 1.01 10.18
N GLU A 380 -41.61 2.02 10.93
CA GLU A 380 -40.39 2.78 10.60
C GLU A 380 -39.13 1.91 10.70
N LEU A 381 -38.95 1.19 11.80
CA LEU A 381 -37.85 0.22 11.99
C LEU A 381 -37.87 -0.89 10.92
N LYS A 382 -39.05 -1.25 10.40
CA LYS A 382 -39.22 -2.21 9.31
C LYS A 382 -38.81 -1.62 7.95
N GLN A 383 -39.05 -0.33 7.71
CA GLN A 383 -38.54 0.39 6.53
C GLN A 383 -37.02 0.58 6.60
N GLU A 384 -36.49 1.01 7.75
CA GLU A 384 -35.05 1.16 7.97
C GLU A 384 -34.30 -0.18 7.81
N ARG A 385 -34.85 -1.27 8.36
CA ARG A 385 -34.32 -2.62 8.16
C ARG A 385 -34.32 -3.05 6.69
N GLU A 386 -35.33 -2.65 5.91
CA GLU A 386 -35.35 -2.88 4.45
C GLU A 386 -34.32 -2.01 3.71
N TYR A 387 -34.12 -0.76 4.12
CA TYR A 387 -33.09 0.13 3.59
C TYR A 387 -31.67 -0.43 3.86
N LEU A 388 -31.34 -0.75 5.10
CA LEU A 388 -30.06 -1.35 5.50
C LEU A 388 -29.77 -2.66 4.74
N LYS A 389 -30.80 -3.48 4.51
CA LYS A 389 -30.72 -4.72 3.73
C LYS A 389 -30.47 -4.49 2.23
N ARG A 390 -30.79 -3.31 1.68
CA ARG A 390 -30.36 -2.88 0.34
C ARG A 390 -28.91 -2.37 0.36
N CYS A 391 -28.53 -1.59 1.38
CA CYS A 391 -27.15 -1.12 1.56
C CYS A 391 -26.15 -2.28 1.70
N ILE A 392 -26.49 -3.33 2.47
CA ILE A 392 -25.69 -4.55 2.61
C ILE A 392 -25.53 -5.23 1.25
N LYS A 393 -26.62 -5.46 0.49
CA LYS A 393 -26.55 -6.04 -0.87
C LYS A 393 -25.68 -5.23 -1.84
N ALA A 394 -25.72 -3.91 -1.75
CA ALA A 394 -24.86 -3.04 -2.56
C ALA A 394 -23.38 -3.22 -2.19
N LYS A 395 -23.06 -3.31 -0.88
CA LYS A 395 -21.70 -3.57 -0.40
C LYS A 395 -21.21 -4.99 -0.70
N ASP A 396 -22.07 -6.00 -0.65
CA ASP A 396 -21.75 -7.36 -1.11
C ASP A 396 -21.38 -7.37 -2.60
N HIS A 397 -22.06 -6.58 -3.43
CA HIS A 397 -21.74 -6.45 -4.85
C HIS A 397 -20.41 -5.72 -5.10
N GLU A 398 -20.12 -4.66 -4.33
CA GLU A 398 -18.84 -3.95 -4.33
C GLU A 398 -17.68 -4.88 -3.93
N VAL A 399 -17.87 -5.72 -2.90
CA VAL A 399 -16.90 -6.75 -2.49
C VAL A 399 -16.71 -7.81 -3.59
N GLN A 400 -17.76 -8.22 -4.30
CA GLN A 400 -17.63 -9.15 -5.44
C GLN A 400 -16.89 -8.53 -6.63
N LEU A 401 -17.02 -7.23 -6.87
CA LEU A 401 -16.24 -6.51 -7.89
C LEU A 401 -14.76 -6.43 -7.48
N LEU A 402 -14.48 -6.01 -6.24
CA LEU A 402 -13.11 -5.96 -5.69
C LEU A 402 -12.43 -7.33 -5.68
N ALA A 403 -13.18 -8.43 -5.45
CA ALA A 403 -12.65 -9.79 -5.56
C ALA A 403 -12.23 -10.15 -6.99
N LYS A 404 -13.05 -9.79 -8.00
CA LYS A 404 -12.72 -10.00 -9.42
C LYS A 404 -11.50 -9.19 -9.86
N ASP A 405 -11.37 -7.96 -9.39
CA ASP A 405 -10.21 -7.11 -9.70
C ASP A 405 -8.95 -7.57 -8.95
N LEU A 406 -9.08 -8.10 -7.73
CA LEU A 406 -7.97 -8.76 -7.04
C LEU A 406 -7.47 -10.00 -7.81
N ASP A 407 -8.35 -10.81 -8.38
CA ASP A 407 -7.97 -11.97 -9.21
C ASP A 407 -7.36 -11.55 -10.55
N ARG A 408 -7.85 -10.47 -11.18
CA ARG A 408 -7.16 -9.83 -12.33
C ARG A 408 -5.74 -9.38 -11.96
N VAL A 409 -5.57 -8.74 -10.81
CA VAL A 409 -4.24 -8.31 -10.32
C VAL A 409 -3.32 -9.51 -10.07
N LYS A 410 -3.80 -10.63 -9.53
CA LYS A 410 -3.03 -11.88 -9.43
C LYS A 410 -2.57 -12.35 -10.82
N GLN A 411 -3.48 -12.42 -11.79
CA GLN A 411 -3.17 -12.85 -13.16
C GLN A 411 -2.12 -11.94 -13.84
N TYR A 412 -2.24 -10.62 -13.69
CA TYR A 412 -1.21 -9.69 -14.16
C TYR A 412 0.14 -9.87 -13.45
N THR A 413 0.12 -10.16 -12.14
CA THR A 413 1.35 -10.41 -11.36
C THR A 413 2.05 -11.67 -11.86
N SER A 414 1.35 -12.78 -12.06
CA SER A 414 1.95 -14.01 -12.59
C SER A 414 2.39 -13.89 -14.05
N ARG A 415 1.74 -13.05 -14.88
CA ARG A 415 2.25 -12.71 -16.21
C ARG A 415 3.59 -11.95 -16.13
N LEU A 416 3.70 -10.97 -15.22
CA LEU A 416 4.95 -10.24 -14.99
C LEU A 416 6.06 -11.15 -14.43
N GLU A 417 5.74 -12.11 -13.56
CA GLU A 417 6.71 -13.10 -13.05
C GLU A 417 7.26 -13.98 -14.18
N ILE A 418 6.40 -14.48 -15.08
CA ILE A 418 6.80 -15.23 -16.28
C ILE A 418 7.66 -14.37 -17.21
N GLU A 419 7.30 -13.10 -17.40
CA GLU A 419 8.05 -12.16 -18.23
C GLU A 419 9.42 -11.79 -17.61
N GLN A 420 9.51 -11.65 -16.29
CA GLN A 420 10.79 -11.49 -15.59
C GLN A 420 11.70 -12.72 -15.79
N VAL A 421 11.19 -13.94 -15.59
CA VAL A 421 11.97 -15.17 -15.84
C VAL A 421 12.42 -15.27 -17.30
N ARG A 422 11.58 -14.86 -18.26
CA ARG A 422 11.95 -14.81 -19.68
C ARG A 422 13.05 -13.78 -19.95
N ASN A 423 12.98 -12.61 -19.34
CA ASN A 423 13.98 -11.55 -19.50
C ASN A 423 15.30 -11.91 -18.81
N GLU A 424 15.28 -12.53 -17.62
CA GLU A 424 16.47 -13.08 -16.98
C GLU A 424 17.13 -14.17 -17.84
N LYS A 425 16.35 -15.03 -18.51
CA LYS A 425 16.88 -16.01 -19.47
C LYS A 425 17.58 -15.32 -20.65
N ILE A 426 16.98 -14.30 -21.26
CA ILE A 426 17.58 -13.54 -22.37
C ILE A 426 18.87 -12.83 -21.92
N VAL A 427 18.89 -12.22 -20.73
CA VAL A 427 20.08 -11.55 -20.18
C VAL A 427 21.20 -12.56 -19.90
N ASN A 428 20.89 -13.76 -19.42
CA ASN A 428 21.88 -14.82 -19.24
C ASN A 428 22.39 -15.36 -20.59
N GLU A 429 21.53 -15.55 -21.58
CA GLU A 429 21.93 -15.95 -22.95
C GLU A 429 22.84 -14.91 -23.61
N GLN A 430 22.55 -13.61 -23.44
CA GLN A 430 23.41 -12.52 -23.89
C GLN A 430 24.76 -12.49 -23.15
N LYS A 431 24.74 -12.69 -21.82
CA LYS A 431 25.95 -12.77 -20.99
C LYS A 431 26.84 -13.94 -21.42
N ASP A 432 26.27 -15.11 -21.68
CA ASP A 432 27.01 -16.29 -22.14
C ASP A 432 27.56 -16.11 -23.57
N ALA A 433 26.86 -15.37 -24.44
CA ALA A 433 27.37 -14.97 -25.75
C ALA A 433 28.57 -14.01 -25.62
N LEU A 434 28.47 -12.97 -24.79
CA LEU A 434 29.55 -12.02 -24.53
C LEU A 434 30.75 -12.66 -23.84
N MET A 435 30.53 -13.64 -22.94
CA MET A 435 31.62 -14.42 -22.35
C MET A 435 32.34 -15.27 -23.39
N LYS A 436 31.62 -15.89 -24.34
CA LYS A 436 32.23 -16.63 -25.45
C LYS A 436 33.03 -15.70 -26.37
N GLU A 437 32.48 -14.56 -26.76
CA GLU A 437 33.16 -13.55 -27.57
C GLU A 437 34.41 -13.01 -26.86
N ARG A 438 34.35 -12.79 -25.55
CA ARG A 438 35.52 -12.43 -24.75
C ARG A 438 36.60 -13.52 -24.81
N THR A 439 36.26 -14.79 -24.57
CA THR A 439 37.25 -15.89 -24.64
C THR A 439 37.82 -16.10 -26.05
N GLU A 440 37.03 -15.81 -27.08
CA GLU A 440 37.47 -15.81 -28.49
C GLU A 440 38.49 -14.69 -28.75
N LEU A 441 38.25 -13.49 -28.23
CA LEU A 441 39.18 -12.35 -28.34
C LEU A 441 40.45 -12.55 -27.51
N GLU A 442 40.34 -13.08 -26.29
CA GLU A 442 41.49 -13.42 -25.45
C GLU A 442 42.38 -14.48 -26.11
N ARG A 443 41.79 -15.50 -26.74
CA ARG A 443 42.55 -16.49 -27.53
C ARG A 443 43.25 -15.84 -28.74
N ARG A 444 42.55 -14.99 -29.50
CA ARG A 444 43.15 -14.27 -30.65
C ARG A 444 44.28 -13.33 -30.23
N LEU A 445 44.20 -12.71 -29.05
CA LEU A 445 45.27 -11.89 -28.51
C LEU A 445 46.52 -12.74 -28.23
N VAL A 446 46.36 -13.89 -27.56
CA VAL A 446 47.47 -14.83 -27.30
C VAL A 446 48.06 -15.38 -28.61
N GLU A 447 47.24 -15.70 -29.62
CA GLU A 447 47.71 -16.06 -30.96
C GLU A 447 48.49 -14.92 -31.63
N GLN A 448 48.06 -13.67 -31.46
CA GLN A 448 48.76 -12.49 -32.00
C GLN A 448 50.08 -12.23 -31.27
N GLU A 449 50.13 -12.37 -29.95
CA GLU A 449 51.34 -12.25 -29.12
C GLU A 449 52.38 -13.32 -29.48
N GLN A 450 51.94 -14.58 -29.67
CA GLN A 450 52.82 -15.67 -30.14
C GLN A 450 53.37 -15.37 -31.55
N ASN A 451 52.54 -14.88 -32.47
CA ASN A 451 52.98 -14.46 -33.80
C ASN A 451 53.98 -13.30 -33.76
N PHE A 452 53.78 -12.30 -32.88
CA PHE A 452 54.76 -11.24 -32.65
C PHE A 452 56.07 -11.76 -32.06
N GLY A 453 56.01 -12.71 -31.11
CA GLY A 453 57.20 -13.37 -30.55
C GLY A 453 58.03 -14.10 -31.63
N VAL A 454 57.36 -14.84 -32.53
CA VAL A 454 58.02 -15.49 -33.67
C VAL A 454 58.64 -14.46 -34.63
N GLN A 455 57.94 -13.36 -34.94
CA GLN A 455 58.47 -12.29 -35.79
C GLN A 455 59.67 -11.57 -35.15
N MET A 456 59.62 -11.27 -33.86
CA MET A 456 60.74 -10.66 -33.12
C MET A 456 61.95 -11.59 -33.04
N ASN A 457 61.76 -12.89 -32.80
CA ASN A 457 62.85 -13.87 -32.81
C ASN A 457 63.48 -14.00 -34.21
N ALA A 458 62.68 -13.97 -35.28
CA ALA A 458 63.17 -13.93 -36.64
C ALA A 458 63.93 -12.62 -36.97
N LEU A 459 63.48 -11.48 -36.45
CA LEU A 459 64.14 -10.18 -36.59
C LEU A 459 65.49 -10.16 -35.85
N ASN A 460 65.52 -10.61 -34.60
CA ASN A 460 66.74 -10.71 -33.79
C ASN A 460 67.77 -11.63 -34.45
N SER A 461 67.36 -12.83 -34.90
CA SER A 461 68.26 -13.72 -35.64
C SER A 461 68.74 -13.13 -36.97
N ARG A 462 67.97 -12.25 -37.61
CA ARG A 462 68.39 -11.50 -38.79
C ARG A 462 69.41 -10.39 -38.42
N ILE A 463 69.24 -9.71 -37.30
CA ILE A 463 70.17 -8.71 -36.76
C ILE A 463 71.51 -9.37 -36.40
N GLU A 464 71.50 -10.47 -35.65
CA GLU A 464 72.69 -11.29 -35.34
C GLU A 464 73.44 -11.70 -36.61
N LYS A 465 72.71 -12.26 -37.59
CA LYS A 465 73.28 -12.64 -38.91
C LYS A 465 73.77 -11.44 -39.71
N MET A 466 73.35 -10.20 -39.41
CA MET A 466 73.95 -8.99 -40.01
C MET A 466 75.20 -8.55 -39.24
N ALA A 467 75.17 -8.56 -37.89
CA ALA A 467 76.31 -8.24 -37.05
C ALA A 467 77.51 -9.16 -37.32
N VAL A 468 77.29 -10.48 -37.41
CA VAL A 468 78.33 -11.45 -37.79
C VAL A 468 78.88 -11.15 -39.20
N ARG A 469 78.01 -10.84 -40.18
CA ARG A 469 78.44 -10.44 -41.55
C ARG A 469 79.03 -9.03 -41.65
N HIS A 470 79.01 -8.26 -40.57
CA HIS A 470 79.68 -6.97 -40.44
C HIS A 470 81.07 -7.18 -39.82
N ALA A 471 81.16 -7.95 -38.73
CA ALA A 471 82.41 -8.36 -38.10
C ALA A 471 83.34 -9.13 -39.05
N VAL A 472 82.79 -10.10 -39.81
CA VAL A 472 83.57 -10.86 -40.82
C VAL A 472 84.09 -9.96 -41.95
N ARG A 473 83.36 -8.88 -42.32
CA ARG A 473 83.85 -7.91 -43.31
C ARG A 473 84.97 -7.04 -42.75
N HIS A 474 84.80 -6.47 -41.56
CA HIS A 474 85.88 -5.75 -40.88
C HIS A 474 87.13 -6.62 -40.65
N ALA A 475 86.99 -7.92 -40.43
CA ALA A 475 88.13 -8.83 -40.33
C ALA A 475 88.86 -9.02 -41.68
N ALA A 476 88.13 -9.05 -42.80
CA ALA A 476 88.70 -9.15 -44.14
C ALA A 476 89.34 -7.83 -44.60
N ASP A 477 88.65 -6.70 -44.40
CA ASP A 477 89.09 -5.38 -44.85
C ASP A 477 90.32 -4.87 -44.08
N ASN A 478 90.56 -5.37 -42.86
CA ASN A 478 91.72 -5.04 -42.03
C ASN A 478 92.99 -5.88 -42.31
N GLY A 479 93.00 -6.73 -43.34
CA GLY A 479 94.24 -7.32 -43.89
C GLY A 479 94.98 -8.33 -43.01
N ALA A 480 94.30 -8.98 -42.05
CA ALA A 480 94.89 -9.96 -41.13
C ALA A 480 95.17 -11.34 -41.79
N VAL A 481 96.07 -11.39 -42.76
CA VAL A 481 96.51 -12.64 -43.40
C VAL A 481 97.50 -13.37 -42.48
N GLY A 482 96.98 -14.26 -41.63
CA GLY A 482 97.79 -15.24 -40.91
C GLY A 482 97.43 -15.46 -39.45
N ILE A 483 96.41 -16.29 -39.20
CA ILE A 483 96.28 -17.32 -38.14
C ILE A 483 95.03 -18.13 -38.53
N ASN A 484 95.21 -19.31 -39.11
CA ASN A 484 94.13 -20.08 -39.75
C ASN A 484 93.86 -21.44 -39.09
N GLU A 485 94.32 -21.65 -37.85
CA GLU A 485 94.40 -23.00 -37.28
C GLU A 485 94.05 -23.11 -35.79
N GLN A 486 93.67 -22.02 -35.11
CA GLN A 486 93.48 -22.02 -33.64
C GLN A 486 92.19 -21.38 -33.11
N ILE A 487 91.17 -21.19 -33.97
CA ILE A 487 89.80 -20.84 -33.54
C ILE A 487 88.82 -21.89 -34.06
N LYS A 488 88.99 -23.14 -33.60
CA LYS A 488 88.13 -24.27 -33.97
C LYS A 488 87.78 -25.22 -32.82
N TYR A 489 88.16 -24.88 -31.58
CA TYR A 489 87.98 -25.74 -30.40
C TYR A 489 87.42 -25.08 -29.12
N ASN A 490 87.30 -23.74 -29.07
CA ASN A 490 86.84 -23.01 -27.86
C ASN A 490 85.43 -22.42 -28.02
N VAL A 491 84.44 -23.26 -28.35
CA VAL A 491 83.00 -22.90 -28.29
C VAL A 491 82.18 -24.06 -27.69
N PHE A 492 82.76 -24.78 -26.73
CA PHE A 492 82.13 -25.95 -26.10
C PHE A 492 82.60 -26.18 -24.65
N GLU A 493 82.63 -25.12 -23.82
CA GLU A 493 82.64 -25.26 -22.35
C GLU A 493 82.31 -23.91 -21.69
N SER A 494 81.13 -23.82 -21.07
CA SER A 494 80.70 -22.76 -20.12
C SER A 494 79.40 -23.23 -19.47
N THR A 495 79.53 -24.06 -18.44
CA THR A 495 78.44 -24.52 -17.57
C THR A 495 78.02 -23.45 -16.56
N GLU A 496 76.89 -23.70 -15.89
CA GLU A 496 76.54 -23.16 -14.56
C GLU A 496 76.44 -21.64 -14.38
N ALA A 497 75.21 -21.14 -14.56
CA ALA A 497 74.60 -20.23 -13.59
C ALA A 497 73.07 -20.47 -13.55
N GLU A 498 72.54 -20.81 -12.38
CA GLU A 498 71.08 -20.92 -12.16
C GLU A 498 70.42 -19.53 -12.09
N PRO A 499 69.09 -19.47 -12.26
CA PRO A 499 68.31 -19.17 -11.07
C PRO A 499 67.13 -20.13 -10.83
N ASP A 500 66.73 -20.26 -9.56
CA ASP A 500 65.64 -21.12 -9.09
C ASP A 500 64.34 -20.98 -9.89
N SER A 501 63.93 -22.06 -10.56
CA SER A 501 62.59 -22.21 -11.15
C SER A 501 61.80 -23.30 -10.43
N ILE A 502 61.57 -23.11 -9.13
CA ILE A 502 60.65 -23.93 -8.33
C ILE A 502 59.22 -23.70 -8.82
N PHE A 503 58.73 -24.48 -9.79
CA PHE A 503 57.32 -24.92 -9.89
C PHE A 503 57.09 -25.95 -11.02
N ALA A 504 57.38 -27.23 -10.76
CA ALA A 504 57.02 -28.32 -11.67
C ALA A 504 56.85 -29.67 -10.95
N LEU A 505 55.75 -29.87 -10.21
CA LEU A 505 55.29 -31.20 -9.79
C LEU A 505 53.78 -31.18 -9.47
N LEU A 506 52.98 -31.71 -10.41
CA LEU A 506 51.66 -32.38 -10.27
C LEU A 506 50.77 -32.10 -11.50
N SER A 507 50.78 -33.03 -12.46
CA SER A 507 49.58 -33.47 -13.22
C SER A 507 49.98 -34.57 -14.20
N ASP A 508 49.96 -35.80 -13.72
CA ASP A 508 50.08 -36.99 -14.57
C ASP A 508 48.69 -37.44 -15.07
N HIS A 509 48.67 -38.31 -16.07
CA HIS A 509 47.51 -39.09 -16.54
C HIS A 509 46.29 -38.31 -17.09
N ASN A 510 46.20 -38.15 -18.42
CA ASN A 510 45.54 -39.19 -19.23
C ASN A 510 45.53 -38.93 -20.75
N SER A 511 46.00 -39.94 -21.46
CA SER A 511 45.82 -40.23 -22.89
C SER A 511 45.56 -41.76 -22.95
N PRO A 512 44.87 -42.35 -23.96
CA PRO A 512 44.55 -41.79 -25.28
C PRO A 512 43.09 -41.99 -25.74
N PHE A 513 42.74 -41.46 -26.91
CA PHE A 513 42.41 -42.31 -28.06
C PHE A 513 42.60 -41.57 -29.39
N ARG A 514 42.79 -42.32 -30.48
CA ARG A 514 43.08 -41.83 -31.84
C ARG A 514 42.07 -42.43 -32.83
N ASP A 515 42.04 -41.87 -34.03
CA ASP A 515 41.36 -42.34 -35.24
C ASP A 515 39.84 -42.07 -35.31
N GLY A 516 39.33 -41.81 -36.52
CA GLY A 516 37.94 -41.42 -36.75
C GLY A 516 37.73 -40.63 -38.05
N ALA A 517 37.99 -41.28 -39.19
CA ALA A 517 37.98 -40.63 -40.50
C ALA A 517 36.69 -39.86 -40.86
N SER A 518 36.89 -38.77 -41.59
CA SER A 518 35.89 -38.00 -42.32
C SER A 518 34.81 -38.87 -43.02
N LYS A 519 33.55 -38.52 -42.80
CA LYS A 519 32.44 -38.91 -43.68
C LYS A 519 31.34 -37.84 -43.68
N THR A 520 31.38 -36.98 -44.68
CA THR A 520 30.24 -36.16 -45.07
C THR A 520 29.08 -37.07 -45.43
N LYS A 521 27.96 -36.95 -44.72
CA LYS A 521 26.70 -37.60 -45.09
C LYS A 521 25.57 -36.59 -44.99
N ASN A 522 24.84 -36.46 -46.09
CA ASN A 522 23.68 -35.59 -46.19
C ASN A 522 22.64 -36.02 -45.14
N HIS A 523 21.99 -35.04 -44.51
CA HIS A 523 20.68 -35.26 -43.92
C HIS A 523 19.72 -34.19 -44.42
N GLU A 524 18.55 -34.65 -44.85
CA GLU A 524 17.66 -33.88 -45.70
C GLU A 524 16.80 -32.90 -44.90
N MET A 525 16.26 -31.90 -45.61
CA MET A 525 15.30 -30.96 -45.03
C MET A 525 13.98 -31.66 -44.71
N MET A 526 13.86 -32.22 -43.50
CA MET A 526 12.55 -32.49 -42.90
C MET A 526 11.86 -31.16 -42.55
N LYS A 527 11.29 -30.50 -43.57
CA LYS A 527 10.33 -29.41 -43.40
C LYS A 527 9.05 -29.98 -42.78
N SER A 528 8.98 -30.03 -41.46
CA SER A 528 7.71 -30.23 -40.77
C SER A 528 6.78 -29.06 -41.09
N PRO A 529 5.57 -29.29 -41.64
CA PRO A 529 4.62 -28.22 -41.87
C PRO A 529 4.06 -27.77 -40.52
N ILE A 530 4.50 -26.60 -40.04
CA ILE A 530 3.84 -25.91 -38.94
C ILE A 530 2.42 -25.61 -39.41
N LYS A 531 1.43 -26.32 -38.85
CA LYS A 531 0.02 -26.09 -39.16
C LYS A 531 -0.39 -24.76 -38.55
N VAL A 532 -0.63 -23.77 -39.41
CA VAL A 532 -1.10 -22.44 -39.03
C VAL A 532 -2.58 -22.51 -38.62
N ASN A 533 -2.82 -22.92 -37.38
CA ASN A 533 -4.15 -22.86 -36.75
C ASN A 533 -4.39 -21.51 -36.04
N ASP A 534 -3.31 -20.80 -35.66
CA ASP A 534 -3.33 -19.50 -34.98
C ASP A 534 -4.23 -18.45 -35.67
N SER A 535 -4.41 -18.58 -36.99
CA SER A 535 -5.31 -17.75 -37.79
C SER A 535 -6.77 -17.83 -37.34
N GLU A 536 -7.29 -19.03 -37.03
CA GLU A 536 -8.66 -19.18 -36.55
C GLU A 536 -8.83 -18.68 -35.11
N ASP A 537 -7.82 -18.87 -34.26
CA ASP A 537 -7.91 -18.47 -32.86
C ASP A 537 -7.73 -16.96 -32.69
N LEU A 538 -6.88 -16.31 -33.50
CA LEU A 538 -6.86 -14.85 -33.66
C LEU A 538 -8.17 -14.32 -34.24
N LEU A 539 -8.82 -15.04 -35.18
CA LEU A 539 -10.12 -14.65 -35.70
C LEU A 539 -11.22 -14.76 -34.62
N ARG A 540 -11.20 -15.82 -33.80
CA ARG A 540 -12.10 -16.00 -32.64
C ARG A 540 -11.86 -14.92 -31.58
N GLU A 541 -10.61 -14.60 -31.23
CA GLU A 541 -10.29 -13.53 -30.28
C GLU A 541 -10.74 -12.16 -30.81
N ASN A 542 -10.52 -11.87 -32.10
CA ASN A 542 -10.98 -10.62 -32.73
C ASN A 542 -12.52 -10.51 -32.73
N GLN A 543 -13.25 -11.61 -33.00
CA GLN A 543 -14.71 -11.66 -32.87
C GLN A 543 -15.19 -11.42 -31.42
N GLN A 544 -14.51 -12.02 -30.42
CA GLN A 544 -14.82 -11.78 -29.01
C GLN A 544 -14.55 -10.33 -28.60
N LEU A 545 -13.46 -9.72 -29.06
CA LEU A 545 -13.15 -8.31 -28.84
C LEU A 545 -14.17 -7.38 -29.52
N GLN A 546 -14.63 -7.69 -30.72
CA GLN A 546 -15.70 -6.93 -31.40
C GLN A 546 -17.03 -7.02 -30.63
N PHE A 547 -17.40 -8.20 -30.12
CA PHE A 547 -18.56 -8.37 -29.26
C PHE A 547 -18.45 -7.55 -27.97
N LEU A 548 -17.29 -7.58 -27.30
CA LEU A 548 -17.04 -6.81 -26.08
C LEU A 548 -17.12 -5.29 -26.33
N VAL A 549 -16.53 -4.81 -27.43
CA VAL A 549 -16.63 -3.40 -27.85
C VAL A 549 -18.08 -3.00 -28.18
N SER A 550 -18.88 -3.93 -28.71
CA SER A 550 -20.32 -3.70 -28.94
C SER A 550 -21.09 -3.54 -27.63
N MET A 551 -20.85 -4.39 -26.62
CA MET A 551 -21.43 -4.22 -25.28
C MET A 551 -21.01 -2.89 -24.64
N MET A 552 -19.71 -2.57 -24.65
CA MET A 552 -19.20 -1.32 -24.05
C MET A 552 -19.75 -0.06 -24.75
N ARG A 553 -20.03 -0.12 -26.06
CA ARG A 553 -20.76 0.97 -26.74
C ARG A 553 -22.18 1.11 -26.22
N LYS A 554 -22.90 0.00 -26.06
CA LYS A 554 -24.27 0.01 -25.55
C LYS A 554 -24.34 0.52 -24.10
N GLU A 555 -23.44 0.07 -23.22
CA GLU A 555 -23.36 0.57 -21.84
C GLU A 555 -23.06 2.08 -21.79
N MET A 556 -22.17 2.57 -22.67
CA MET A 556 -21.88 4.01 -22.81
C MET A 556 -23.09 4.81 -23.36
N GLU A 557 -23.90 4.21 -24.22
CA GLU A 557 -25.09 4.81 -24.80
C GLU A 557 -26.26 4.84 -23.79
N ASP A 558 -26.46 3.76 -23.03
CA ASP A 558 -27.41 3.67 -21.91
C ASP A 558 -27.02 4.67 -20.79
N LEU A 559 -25.72 4.84 -20.50
CA LEU A 559 -25.22 5.88 -19.57
C LEU A 559 -25.39 7.30 -20.12
N GLY A 560 -25.24 7.49 -21.45
CA GLY A 560 -25.55 8.74 -22.12
C GLY A 560 -27.01 9.14 -21.94
N GLN A 561 -27.93 8.23 -22.22
CA GLN A 561 -29.38 8.47 -22.06
C GLN A 561 -29.75 8.80 -20.60
N ARG A 562 -29.18 8.08 -19.62
CA ARG A 562 -29.39 8.35 -18.19
C ARG A 562 -28.86 9.71 -17.74
N THR A 563 -27.77 10.20 -18.33
CA THR A 563 -27.18 11.50 -17.97
C THR A 563 -27.83 12.68 -18.69
N THR A 564 -28.46 12.48 -19.85
CA THR A 564 -29.25 13.52 -20.54
C THR A 564 -30.71 13.60 -20.09
N GLY A 565 -31.29 12.51 -19.56
CA GLY A 565 -32.71 12.44 -19.19
C GLY A 565 -33.08 12.98 -17.79
N SER A 566 -32.19 13.73 -17.13
CA SER A 566 -32.32 14.09 -15.70
C SER A 566 -32.11 15.58 -15.38
N VAL A 567 -32.35 16.47 -16.37
CA VAL A 567 -32.11 17.93 -16.22
C VAL A 567 -33.39 18.72 -15.96
N ASP A 568 -34.52 18.30 -16.52
CA ASP A 568 -35.79 19.02 -16.42
C ASP A 568 -36.73 18.40 -15.37
N HIS A 569 -36.68 18.93 -14.14
CA HIS A 569 -37.82 19.20 -13.22
C HIS A 569 -37.34 19.33 -11.75
N HIS A 570 -37.21 20.57 -11.25
CA HIS A 570 -38.05 21.10 -10.16
C HIS A 570 -37.61 22.52 -9.73
N PRO A 571 -38.55 23.48 -9.53
CA PRO A 571 -38.31 24.75 -8.86
C PRO A 571 -38.77 24.71 -7.38
N LEU A 572 -38.51 25.81 -6.66
CA LEU A 572 -38.83 26.07 -5.24
C LEU A 572 -37.93 25.29 -4.26
N GLU A 573 -37.65 25.76 -3.04
CA GLU A 573 -38.18 26.95 -2.33
C GLU A 573 -37.08 27.66 -1.52
N ALA A 574 -37.40 28.77 -0.85
CA ALA A 574 -36.47 29.56 -0.03
C ALA A 574 -37.05 29.80 1.38
N SER A 575 -36.19 30.02 2.38
CA SER A 575 -36.27 31.12 3.38
C SER A 575 -35.47 30.81 4.67
N TYR A 576 -35.04 31.90 5.35
CA TYR A 576 -34.43 31.96 6.69
C TYR A 576 -33.05 31.29 6.87
N GLY A 577 -32.13 31.82 7.70
CA GLY A 577 -32.16 33.08 8.45
C GLY A 577 -30.83 33.40 9.16
N ASN A 578 -30.54 34.69 9.34
CA ASN A 578 -29.31 35.29 9.89
C ASN A 578 -28.77 34.65 11.19
N ASN A 579 -27.43 34.64 11.37
CA ASN A 579 -26.77 35.57 12.32
C ASN A 579 -25.22 35.53 12.37
N SER A 580 -24.60 36.63 11.91
CA SER A 580 -23.54 37.41 12.59
C SER A 580 -22.13 36.82 12.89
N PRO A 581 -21.10 37.68 13.14
CA PRO A 581 -19.75 37.40 12.61
C PRO A 581 -18.58 37.49 13.61
N HIS A 582 -17.40 37.01 13.19
CA HIS A 582 -16.10 37.40 13.74
C HIS A 582 -15.03 37.61 12.64
N HIS A 583 -14.02 38.44 12.94
CA HIS A 583 -13.20 39.10 11.92
C HIS A 583 -11.72 38.65 11.90
N GLY A 584 -11.32 37.96 10.81
CA GLY A 584 -9.96 38.00 10.24
C GLY A 584 -8.83 37.31 11.01
N PRO A 585 -7.56 37.47 10.55
CA PRO A 585 -7.10 38.12 9.31
C PRO A 585 -6.76 37.12 8.19
N LYS A 586 -6.51 37.63 6.98
CA LYS A 586 -6.10 36.82 5.81
C LYS A 586 -4.61 36.44 5.90
N HIS A 587 -4.27 35.21 5.52
CA HIS A 587 -2.91 34.88 5.08
C HIS A 587 -2.91 33.92 3.88
N GLU A 588 -2.99 34.48 2.68
CA GLU A 588 -2.55 33.80 1.46
C GLU A 588 -1.02 33.69 1.48
N ARG A 589 -0.46 32.48 1.25
CA ARG A 589 0.50 32.19 0.16
C ARG A 589 1.17 30.82 0.30
N ARG A 590 1.51 30.24 -0.86
CA ARG A 590 2.50 29.16 -1.08
C ARG A 590 2.22 27.80 -0.42
N GLN A 591 1.14 27.16 -0.88
CA GLN A 591 1.22 25.74 -1.22
C GLN A 591 1.71 25.62 -2.68
N GLN A 592 2.72 24.78 -2.97
CA GLN A 592 3.02 24.08 -4.24
C GLN A 592 4.41 23.38 -4.11
N GLY A 593 4.65 22.33 -4.90
CA GLY A 593 5.75 21.36 -4.76
C GLY A 593 5.52 20.13 -5.67
N SER A 594 5.99 18.92 -5.34
CA SER A 594 5.79 17.72 -6.20
C SER A 594 4.34 17.40 -6.59
N SER A 595 3.35 17.71 -5.74
CA SER A 595 1.94 17.60 -6.14
C SER A 595 1.62 18.48 -7.36
N SER A 596 2.27 19.65 -7.45
CA SER A 596 2.18 20.55 -8.61
C SER A 596 2.82 19.97 -9.86
N GLU A 597 3.83 19.10 -9.78
CA GLU A 597 4.46 18.49 -10.97
C GLU A 597 3.65 17.32 -11.50
N GLN A 598 3.14 16.43 -10.63
CA GLN A 598 2.20 15.41 -11.10
C GLN A 598 0.86 16.00 -11.54
N LEU A 599 0.40 17.10 -10.94
CA LEU A 599 -0.77 17.84 -11.43
C LEU A 599 -0.44 18.58 -12.73
N ALA A 600 0.72 19.23 -12.88
CA ALA A 600 1.11 19.89 -14.11
C ALA A 600 1.28 18.90 -15.27
N LEU A 601 1.90 17.74 -15.07
CA LEU A 601 1.99 16.69 -16.10
C LEU A 601 0.61 16.14 -16.47
N LYS A 602 -0.29 15.91 -15.50
CA LYS A 602 -1.68 15.49 -15.78
C LYS A 602 -2.49 16.58 -16.49
N GLN A 603 -2.31 17.84 -16.10
CA GLN A 603 -2.95 19.00 -16.71
C GLN A 603 -2.44 19.20 -18.14
N GLN A 604 -1.13 19.18 -18.36
CA GLN A 604 -0.51 19.26 -19.68
C GLN A 604 -0.92 18.09 -20.59
N ILE A 605 -1.00 16.86 -20.08
CA ILE A 605 -1.55 15.71 -20.83
C ILE A 605 -3.05 15.92 -21.13
N SER A 606 -3.83 16.51 -20.22
CA SER A 606 -5.24 16.87 -20.45
C SER A 606 -5.39 17.96 -21.51
N ASP A 607 -4.57 19.00 -21.46
CA ASP A 607 -4.61 20.14 -22.38
C ASP A 607 -4.13 19.75 -23.78
N LEU A 608 -3.07 18.95 -23.89
CA LEU A 608 -2.65 18.31 -25.14
C LEU A 608 -3.73 17.36 -25.68
N SER A 609 -4.44 16.61 -24.81
CA SER A 609 -5.60 15.80 -25.21
C SER A 609 -6.76 16.67 -25.71
N GLY A 610 -6.96 17.87 -25.14
CA GLY A 610 -7.86 18.91 -25.64
C GLY A 610 -7.45 19.44 -27.01
N ALA A 611 -6.17 19.80 -27.18
CA ALA A 611 -5.60 20.27 -28.43
C ALA A 611 -5.75 19.23 -29.56
N VAL A 612 -5.38 17.96 -29.31
CA VAL A 612 -5.58 16.85 -30.27
C VAL A 612 -7.05 16.67 -30.64
N LYS A 613 -7.99 16.83 -29.70
CA LYS A 613 -9.44 16.79 -30.01
C LYS A 613 -9.88 17.99 -30.86
N SER A 614 -9.32 19.18 -30.62
CA SER A 614 -9.61 20.40 -31.39
C SER A 614 -9.05 20.31 -32.83
N LEU A 615 -7.76 20.01 -32.97
CA LEU A 615 -7.08 19.82 -34.25
C LEU A 615 -7.72 18.70 -35.08
N ARG A 616 -8.13 17.57 -34.47
CA ARG A 616 -8.90 16.53 -35.17
C ARG A 616 -10.26 17.01 -35.69
N ARG A 617 -10.94 17.91 -34.96
CA ARG A 617 -12.20 18.53 -35.43
C ARG A 617 -11.94 19.50 -36.59
N GLN A 618 -10.89 20.32 -36.52
CA GLN A 618 -10.50 21.24 -37.60
C GLN A 618 -10.03 20.51 -38.85
N ASN A 619 -9.16 19.51 -38.73
CA ASN A 619 -8.67 18.67 -39.82
C ASN A 619 -9.83 17.91 -40.51
N LYS A 620 -10.79 17.38 -39.73
CA LYS A 620 -12.04 16.79 -40.26
C LYS A 620 -12.96 17.81 -40.95
N SER A 621 -12.93 19.09 -40.53
CA SER A 621 -13.68 20.17 -41.17
C SER A 621 -13.05 20.59 -42.50
N LEU A 622 -11.72 20.79 -42.55
CA LEU A 622 -11.04 21.10 -43.81
C LEU A 622 -11.12 19.94 -44.81
N LYS A 623 -10.99 18.68 -44.37
CA LYS A 623 -11.18 17.51 -45.25
C LYS A 623 -12.59 17.41 -45.84
N ARG A 624 -13.62 17.92 -45.15
CA ARG A 624 -14.97 18.07 -45.74
C ARG A 624 -15.00 19.16 -46.80
N LYS A 625 -14.48 20.36 -46.50
CA LYS A 625 -14.41 21.47 -47.47
C LYS A 625 -13.62 21.13 -48.73
N ALA A 626 -12.49 20.42 -48.59
CA ALA A 626 -11.72 19.91 -49.71
C ALA A 626 -12.53 18.90 -50.55
N ALA A 627 -13.21 17.93 -49.92
CA ALA A 627 -14.06 16.97 -50.62
C ALA A 627 -15.33 17.60 -51.23
N GLU A 628 -15.82 18.73 -50.69
CA GLU A 628 -16.91 19.53 -51.27
C GLU A 628 -16.42 20.30 -52.51
N LEU A 629 -15.25 20.93 -52.45
CA LEU A 629 -14.60 21.58 -53.60
C LEU A 629 -14.21 20.59 -54.71
N GLU A 630 -13.64 19.42 -54.36
CA GLU A 630 -13.33 18.36 -55.34
C GLU A 630 -14.60 17.87 -56.05
N LYS A 631 -15.74 17.77 -55.34
CA LYS A 631 -17.02 17.44 -55.96
C LYS A 631 -17.53 18.53 -56.90
N MET A 632 -17.43 19.81 -56.54
CA MET A 632 -17.83 20.90 -57.44
C MET A 632 -16.98 20.88 -58.72
N ASN A 633 -15.67 20.69 -58.58
CA ASN A 633 -14.72 20.57 -59.68
C ASN A 633 -15.00 19.33 -60.57
N HIS A 634 -15.57 18.26 -60.02
CA HIS A 634 -16.04 17.07 -60.77
C HIS A 634 -17.49 17.16 -61.28
N THR A 635 -18.20 18.26 -61.03
CA THR A 635 -19.50 18.56 -61.65
C THR A 635 -19.43 19.62 -62.74
N SER A 636 -18.23 20.15 -63.00
CA SER A 636 -17.97 21.21 -64.01
C SER A 636 -17.74 20.66 -65.43
N ASP A 637 -18.44 19.60 -65.83
CA ASP A 637 -18.39 19.03 -67.20
C ASP A 637 -19.04 19.95 -68.27
N TYR A 638 -19.47 21.16 -67.90
CA TYR A 638 -20.06 22.15 -68.81
C TYR A 638 -19.34 23.50 -68.78
N SER A 639 -19.01 23.97 -69.98
CA SER A 639 -18.50 25.31 -70.37
C SER A 639 -16.98 25.54 -70.34
N GLU A 640 -16.40 25.65 -71.53
CA GLU A 640 -15.03 26.14 -71.82
C GLU A 640 -14.85 27.66 -71.52
N GLY A 641 -15.84 28.31 -70.89
CA GLY A 641 -15.88 29.75 -70.65
C GLY A 641 -15.38 30.21 -69.28
N LEU A 642 -15.18 29.30 -68.31
CA LEU A 642 -14.91 29.65 -66.89
C LEU A 642 -13.48 29.34 -66.42
N SER A 643 -12.50 29.39 -67.34
CA SER A 643 -11.07 29.20 -67.06
C SER A 643 -10.56 29.98 -65.82
N TYR A 644 -11.04 31.21 -65.62
CA TYR A 644 -10.62 32.07 -64.50
C TYR A 644 -11.21 31.68 -63.12
N LEU A 645 -12.31 30.91 -63.09
CA LEU A 645 -12.85 30.36 -61.83
C LEU A 645 -12.22 28.99 -61.52
N GLY A 646 -12.07 28.11 -62.51
CA GLY A 646 -11.47 26.79 -62.31
C GLY A 646 -10.04 26.84 -61.77
N VAL A 647 -9.21 27.79 -62.25
CA VAL A 647 -7.87 28.04 -61.69
C VAL A 647 -7.97 28.50 -60.22
N ARG A 648 -8.86 29.46 -59.93
CA ARG A 648 -9.02 30.01 -58.57
C ARG A 648 -9.57 29.00 -57.56
N GLU A 649 -10.35 28.02 -58.00
CA GLU A 649 -10.83 26.90 -57.17
C GLU A 649 -9.76 25.81 -57.01
N SER A 650 -8.96 25.57 -58.05
CA SER A 650 -7.76 24.72 -57.98
C SER A 650 -6.72 25.26 -56.99
N ASP A 651 -6.44 26.56 -57.02
CA ASP A 651 -5.52 27.23 -56.09
C ASP A 651 -6.04 27.16 -54.63
N GLN A 652 -7.36 27.32 -54.43
CA GLN A 652 -7.98 27.12 -53.12
C GLN A 652 -7.92 25.66 -52.66
N LEU A 653 -8.07 24.69 -53.56
CA LEU A 653 -7.89 23.27 -53.26
C LEU A 653 -6.43 22.93 -52.90
N LEU A 654 -5.46 23.50 -53.61
CA LEU A 654 -4.03 23.37 -53.29
C LEU A 654 -3.71 23.95 -51.92
N SER A 655 -4.11 25.20 -51.65
CA SER A 655 -3.91 25.85 -50.34
C SER A 655 -4.61 25.12 -49.20
N LEU A 656 -5.80 24.54 -49.44
CA LEU A 656 -6.48 23.69 -48.45
C LEU A 656 -5.77 22.34 -48.24
N LYS A 657 -5.20 21.73 -49.29
CA LYS A 657 -4.42 20.49 -49.18
C LYS A 657 -3.11 20.70 -48.43
N GLU A 658 -2.39 21.77 -48.73
CA GLU A 658 -1.20 22.22 -48.01
C GLU A 658 -1.51 22.43 -46.51
N LYS A 659 -2.54 23.23 -46.20
CA LYS A 659 -3.00 23.49 -44.83
C LYS A 659 -3.54 22.25 -44.09
N ILE A 660 -4.08 21.27 -44.82
CA ILE A 660 -4.43 19.94 -44.26
C ILE A 660 -3.16 19.14 -43.95
N GLY A 661 -2.11 19.25 -44.78
CA GLY A 661 -0.79 18.70 -44.52
C GLY A 661 -0.16 19.26 -43.24
N ASP A 662 -0.05 20.58 -43.14
CA ASP A 662 0.50 21.27 -41.97
C ASP A 662 -0.21 20.88 -40.66
N MET A 663 -1.55 20.97 -40.63
CA MET A 663 -2.33 20.54 -39.46
C MET A 663 -2.34 19.02 -39.23
N THR A 664 -1.80 18.21 -40.14
CA THR A 664 -1.58 16.77 -39.91
C THR A 664 -0.20 16.55 -39.30
N ASN A 665 0.83 17.24 -39.80
CA ASN A 665 2.18 17.24 -39.23
C ASN A 665 2.18 17.79 -37.79
N GLU A 666 1.47 18.90 -37.54
CA GLU A 666 1.26 19.46 -36.20
C GLU A 666 0.54 18.47 -35.27
N LEU A 667 -0.49 17.78 -35.78
CA LEU A 667 -1.20 16.75 -35.00
C LEU A 667 -0.29 15.58 -34.62
N GLU A 668 0.59 15.14 -35.53
CA GLU A 668 1.55 14.05 -35.27
C GLU A 668 2.65 14.47 -34.29
N GLY A 669 3.11 15.73 -34.33
CA GLY A 669 3.98 16.31 -33.30
C GLY A 669 3.31 16.30 -31.92
N VAL A 670 2.12 16.87 -31.79
CA VAL A 670 1.37 16.93 -30.52
C VAL A 670 1.01 15.53 -29.99
N ILE A 671 0.72 14.56 -30.88
CA ILE A 671 0.54 13.15 -30.48
C ILE A 671 1.84 12.53 -29.97
N SER A 672 2.97 12.82 -30.62
CA SER A 672 4.29 12.30 -30.22
C SER A 672 4.71 12.84 -28.85
N ASP A 673 4.54 14.14 -28.59
CA ASP A 673 4.80 14.74 -27.28
C ASP A 673 3.84 14.21 -26.19
N ARG A 674 2.54 14.02 -26.51
CA ARG A 674 1.60 13.40 -25.57
C ARG A 674 2.01 11.98 -25.20
N ASN A 675 2.50 11.20 -26.17
CA ASN A 675 2.99 9.84 -25.92
C ASN A 675 4.27 9.87 -25.07
N ARG A 676 5.23 10.75 -25.39
CA ARG A 676 6.47 10.94 -24.63
C ARG A 676 6.22 11.34 -23.17
N LEU A 677 5.27 12.26 -22.92
CA LEU A 677 4.85 12.65 -21.57
C LEU A 677 4.11 11.50 -20.85
N GLN A 678 3.32 10.71 -21.57
CA GLN A 678 2.64 9.55 -21.01
C GLN A 678 3.64 8.43 -20.64
N ASP A 679 4.69 8.21 -21.42
CA ASP A 679 5.78 7.29 -21.09
C ASP A 679 6.62 7.77 -19.90
N LEU A 680 6.88 9.07 -19.79
CA LEU A 680 7.51 9.66 -18.60
C LEU A 680 6.63 9.47 -17.37
N SER A 681 5.32 9.73 -17.47
CA SER A 681 4.36 9.46 -16.39
C SER A 681 4.32 7.98 -16.00
N ASN A 682 4.41 7.06 -16.97
CA ASN A 682 4.45 5.62 -16.71
C ASN A 682 5.75 5.21 -16.00
N LYS A 683 6.91 5.73 -16.43
CA LYS A 683 8.21 5.49 -15.78
C LYS A 683 8.22 5.99 -14.34
N LEU A 684 7.78 7.24 -14.10
CA LEU A 684 7.64 7.80 -12.75
C LEU A 684 6.69 6.98 -11.87
N GLN A 685 5.58 6.47 -12.43
CA GLN A 685 4.65 5.59 -11.71
C GLN A 685 5.30 4.24 -11.34
N VAL A 686 6.12 3.67 -12.23
CA VAL A 686 6.88 2.43 -11.97
C VAL A 686 7.98 2.65 -10.93
N GLU A 687 8.72 3.75 -11.00
CA GLU A 687 9.77 4.10 -10.03
C GLU A 687 9.19 4.40 -8.65
N LEU A 688 8.07 5.13 -8.57
CA LEU A 688 7.32 5.35 -7.33
C LEU A 688 6.86 4.02 -6.70
N ASN A 689 6.41 3.07 -7.52
CA ASN A 689 6.00 1.75 -7.06
C ASN A 689 7.19 0.84 -6.68
N LYS A 690 8.34 0.98 -7.35
CA LYS A 690 9.59 0.30 -6.99
C LYS A 690 10.14 0.82 -5.66
N SER A 691 10.23 2.14 -5.50
CA SER A 691 10.61 2.82 -4.25
C SER A 691 9.74 2.36 -3.07
N LYS A 692 8.42 2.27 -3.24
CA LYS A 692 7.51 1.71 -2.23
C LYS A 692 7.88 0.26 -1.85
N ARG A 693 8.16 -0.62 -2.82
CA ARG A 693 8.57 -2.02 -2.55
C ARG A 693 9.91 -2.08 -1.81
N ASP A 694 10.86 -1.25 -2.20
CA ASP A 694 12.22 -1.24 -1.62
C ASP A 694 12.21 -0.71 -0.17
N HIS A 695 11.38 0.30 0.14
CA HIS A 695 11.11 0.72 1.53
C HIS A 695 10.44 -0.36 2.39
N PHE A 696 9.54 -1.17 1.82
CA PHE A 696 8.97 -2.32 2.54
C PHE A 696 9.99 -3.46 2.76
N ARG A 697 11.04 -3.57 1.94
CA ARG A 697 12.14 -4.52 2.19
C ARG A 697 13.13 -4.01 3.24
N SER A 698 13.55 -2.75 3.21
CA SER A 698 14.61 -2.24 4.11
C SER A 698 14.18 -2.14 5.59
N HIS A 699 12.88 -2.00 5.88
CA HIS A 699 12.40 -1.92 7.27
C HIS A 699 12.44 -3.25 8.05
N ASN A 700 12.60 -4.40 7.39
CA ASN A 700 12.68 -5.72 8.05
C ASN A 700 14.13 -6.18 8.35
N SER A 701 15.15 -5.35 8.08
CA SER A 701 16.57 -5.71 8.26
C SER A 701 17.36 -4.74 9.14
N ILE A 702 16.68 -3.97 10.01
CA ILE A 702 17.34 -3.09 10.98
C ILE A 702 17.75 -3.89 12.23
N GLU A 703 18.79 -4.72 12.11
CA GLU A 703 19.54 -5.18 13.28
C GLU A 703 20.38 -4.03 13.85
N THR A 704 20.44 -3.95 15.18
CA THR A 704 21.01 -2.80 15.91
C THR A 704 22.54 -2.82 15.95
N ASN A 705 23.18 -2.24 14.94
CA ASN A 705 24.61 -1.93 14.95
C ASN A 705 24.85 -0.42 15.16
N PHE A 706 24.88 0.01 16.41
CA PHE A 706 25.43 1.32 16.78
C PHE A 706 26.96 1.32 16.58
N PRO A 707 27.54 2.35 15.95
CA PRO A 707 28.99 2.57 16.02
C PRO A 707 29.42 2.76 17.48
N LYS A 708 30.61 2.24 17.83
CA LYS A 708 31.30 2.61 19.07
C LYS A 708 32.33 3.68 18.75
N ASP A 709 32.16 4.87 19.30
CA ASP A 709 33.09 5.97 19.10
C ASP A 709 34.48 5.66 19.66
N GLN A 710 35.50 6.03 18.89
CA GLN A 710 36.90 6.00 19.32
C GLN A 710 37.28 7.37 19.92
N SER A 711 37.08 7.55 21.23
CA SER A 711 37.58 8.72 21.96
C SER A 711 38.27 8.30 23.26
N GLY A 712 39.55 7.95 23.14
CA GLY A 712 40.42 7.66 24.29
C GLY A 712 41.25 8.88 24.70
N ASN A 713 41.45 9.05 26.01
CA ASN A 713 42.38 10.00 26.64
C ASN A 713 42.22 11.50 26.35
N MET A 714 41.49 12.18 27.24
CA MET A 714 42.07 13.32 27.97
C MET A 714 41.65 13.20 29.45
N LYS A 715 42.59 13.44 30.37
CA LYS A 715 42.33 13.40 31.82
C LYS A 715 42.07 14.81 32.32
N PHE A 716 41.03 15.00 33.14
CA PHE A 716 41.06 15.99 34.23
C PHE A 716 40.21 15.53 35.41
N THR A 717 40.57 15.99 36.60
CA THR A 717 39.83 15.84 37.87
C THR A 717 38.58 16.77 37.84
N THR A 718 37.60 16.72 38.75
CA THR A 718 37.72 16.92 40.21
C THR A 718 36.35 16.75 40.89
N VAL A 719 36.33 16.14 42.10
CA VAL A 719 35.29 16.22 43.17
C VAL A 719 33.80 15.99 42.82
N GLY A 720 33.14 15.12 43.59
CA GLY A 720 31.67 14.97 43.61
C GLY A 720 31.22 13.71 44.35
N ASP A 721 30.96 13.82 45.65
CA ASP A 721 30.44 12.70 46.46
C ASP A 721 28.99 12.35 46.13
N VAL A 722 28.63 11.06 46.24
CA VAL A 722 27.58 10.61 47.19
C VAL A 722 27.59 9.08 47.33
N VAL A 723 27.40 8.65 48.58
CA VAL A 723 27.42 7.26 49.06
C VAL A 723 26.11 6.53 48.75
N ILE A 724 26.16 5.23 48.39
CA ILE A 724 25.31 4.16 48.97
C ILE A 724 25.85 2.75 48.62
N ARG A 725 25.54 1.75 49.47
CA ARG A 725 26.18 0.42 49.53
C ARG A 725 25.39 -0.65 48.77
N GLY A 726 26.06 -1.67 48.22
CA GLY A 726 25.39 -2.82 47.57
C GLY A 726 26.30 -3.92 47.01
N LYS A 727 26.88 -4.77 47.87
CA LYS A 727 27.58 -6.03 47.54
C LYS A 727 26.95 -7.16 48.41
N PRO A 728 27.08 -8.48 48.10
CA PRO A 728 28.22 -9.11 47.42
C PRO A 728 27.95 -10.29 46.44
N HIS A 729 29.05 -10.72 45.79
CA HIS A 729 29.44 -12.07 45.34
C HIS A 729 28.44 -13.10 44.76
N LEU A 730 28.80 -13.65 43.59
CA LEU A 730 29.49 -14.96 43.54
C LEU A 730 30.37 -15.12 42.28
N ARG A 731 30.97 -16.31 42.09
CA ARG A 731 32.17 -16.57 41.23
C ARG A 731 31.86 -17.08 39.79
N PRO A 732 32.85 -17.07 38.87
CA PRO A 732 32.63 -17.24 37.43
C PRO A 732 32.76 -18.69 36.93
N HIS A 733 32.26 -18.95 35.72
CA HIS A 733 32.69 -20.08 34.88
C HIS A 733 32.89 -19.67 33.41
N THR A 734 33.66 -20.51 32.72
CA THR A 734 34.31 -20.30 31.42
C THR A 734 33.44 -20.71 30.22
N SER A 735 34.05 -20.64 29.03
CA SER A 735 33.71 -21.25 27.74
C SER A 735 32.68 -20.59 26.80
N GLN A 736 33.27 -19.97 25.78
CA GLN A 736 32.86 -19.84 24.37
C GLN A 736 31.63 -20.64 23.87
N GLY A 737 30.86 -20.00 22.97
CA GLY A 737 30.57 -20.65 21.67
C GLY A 737 29.20 -21.28 21.41
N ARG A 738 28.07 -20.77 21.93
CA ARG A 738 26.71 -21.27 21.56
C ARG A 738 25.62 -20.19 21.38
N THR A 739 25.71 -19.37 20.33
CA THR A 739 24.71 -18.33 20.03
C THR A 739 23.38 -18.88 19.48
N THR A 740 23.41 -19.89 18.60
CA THR A 740 22.20 -20.42 17.92
C THR A 740 21.33 -21.33 18.80
N GLN A 741 21.90 -22.05 19.78
CA GLN A 741 21.14 -22.93 20.66
C GLN A 741 20.34 -22.14 21.72
N SER A 742 20.87 -21.00 22.19
CA SER A 742 20.23 -20.13 23.18
C SER A 742 18.95 -19.47 22.65
N GLN A 743 18.96 -19.01 21.39
CA GLN A 743 17.76 -18.45 20.76
C GLN A 743 16.63 -19.49 20.64
N ARG A 744 16.96 -20.75 20.31
CA ARG A 744 15.96 -21.84 20.24
C ARG A 744 15.36 -22.16 21.62
N SER A 745 16.14 -22.19 22.69
CA SER A 745 15.60 -22.43 24.04
C SER A 745 14.78 -21.25 24.57
N ALA A 746 15.15 -20.00 24.23
CA ALA A 746 14.35 -18.82 24.53
C ALA A 746 12.97 -18.87 23.84
N LEU A 747 12.92 -19.18 22.54
CA LEU A 747 11.66 -19.35 21.80
C LEU A 747 10.80 -20.50 22.36
N LEU A 748 11.42 -21.65 22.69
CA LEU A 748 10.70 -22.77 23.31
C LEU A 748 10.09 -22.38 24.67
N ASN A 749 10.81 -21.58 25.48
CA ASN A 749 10.31 -21.06 26.75
C ASN A 749 9.16 -20.05 26.56
N ILE A 750 9.19 -19.21 25.53
CA ILE A 750 8.07 -18.32 25.18
C ILE A 750 6.84 -19.13 24.77
N GLN A 751 7.01 -20.14 23.91
CA GLN A 751 5.93 -21.02 23.46
C GLN A 751 5.33 -21.82 24.63
N ASN A 752 6.16 -22.34 25.53
CA ASN A 752 5.72 -23.01 26.76
C ASN A 752 5.00 -22.05 27.73
N LYS A 753 5.45 -20.80 27.85
CA LYS A 753 4.77 -19.75 28.64
C LYS A 753 3.40 -19.38 28.06
N GLN A 754 3.26 -19.38 26.73
CA GLN A 754 1.96 -19.23 26.05
C GLN A 754 1.05 -20.46 26.30
N ARG A 755 1.55 -21.69 26.11
CA ARG A 755 0.79 -22.92 26.40
C ARG A 755 0.27 -22.95 27.85
N ARG A 756 1.11 -22.62 28.84
CA ARG A 756 0.70 -22.51 30.26
C ARG A 756 -0.40 -21.46 30.48
N ARG A 757 -0.35 -20.29 29.80
CA ARG A 757 -1.41 -19.28 29.85
C ARG A 757 -2.74 -19.76 29.25
N VAL A 758 -2.70 -20.52 28.16
CA VAL A 758 -3.90 -21.12 27.54
C VAL A 758 -4.50 -22.21 28.45
N GLN A 759 -3.66 -23.08 29.02
CA GLN A 759 -4.10 -24.09 29.99
C GLN A 759 -4.71 -23.45 31.25
N ALA A 760 -4.09 -22.41 31.81
CA ALA A 760 -4.61 -21.69 32.97
C ALA A 760 -6.02 -21.11 32.72
N ARG A 761 -6.24 -20.48 31.55
CA ARG A 761 -7.56 -19.97 31.14
C ARG A 761 -8.58 -21.11 30.93
N ALA A 762 -8.14 -22.28 30.46
CA ALA A 762 -9.01 -23.45 30.32
C ALA A 762 -9.41 -24.06 31.67
N THR A 763 -8.49 -24.10 32.65
CA THR A 763 -8.81 -24.54 34.03
C THR A 763 -9.67 -23.52 34.76
N GLU A 764 -9.43 -22.22 34.56
CA GLU A 764 -10.28 -21.14 35.13
C GLU A 764 -11.72 -21.23 34.62
N ARG A 765 -11.91 -21.45 33.31
CA ARG A 765 -13.25 -21.69 32.74
C ARG A 765 -13.92 -22.95 33.31
N ARG A 766 -13.17 -24.05 33.48
CA ARG A 766 -13.69 -25.28 34.11
C ARG A 766 -14.05 -25.10 35.58
N ALA A 767 -13.31 -24.27 36.33
CA ALA A 767 -13.64 -23.91 37.70
C ALA A 767 -14.92 -23.07 37.76
N LYS A 768 -15.05 -22.04 36.91
CA LYS A 768 -16.26 -21.20 36.83
C LYS A 768 -17.50 -22.03 36.49
N VAL A 769 -17.42 -22.96 35.53
CA VAL A 769 -18.54 -23.88 35.20
C VAL A 769 -18.89 -24.81 36.37
N ARG A 770 -17.91 -25.30 37.15
CA ARG A 770 -18.20 -26.08 38.36
C ARG A 770 -18.91 -25.28 39.45
N ASN A 771 -18.49 -24.04 39.69
CA ASN A 771 -19.13 -23.20 40.71
C ASN A 771 -20.59 -22.87 40.35
N TRP A 772 -20.94 -22.75 39.06
CA TRP A 772 -22.34 -22.60 38.65
C TRP A 772 -23.13 -23.90 38.89
N SER A 773 -22.54 -25.06 38.58
CA SER A 773 -23.15 -26.38 38.81
C SER A 773 -23.32 -26.81 40.28
N ILE A 774 -23.03 -25.93 41.25
CA ILE A 774 -23.14 -26.18 42.70
C ILE A 774 -24.17 -25.23 43.35
N LEU A 775 -24.70 -24.24 42.61
CA LEU A 775 -25.68 -23.27 43.11
C LEU A 775 -27.15 -23.67 42.82
N ASP A 776 -27.38 -24.75 42.07
CA ASP A 776 -28.71 -25.17 41.58
C ASP A 776 -29.32 -26.37 42.36
N THR A 777 -28.78 -26.78 43.51
CA THR A 777 -29.16 -28.05 44.19
C THR A 777 -29.70 -27.99 45.62
N ASP A 778 -29.50 -26.89 46.35
CA ASP A 778 -29.57 -26.93 47.83
C ASP A 778 -30.79 -26.19 48.44
N ASP A 779 -31.69 -25.62 47.62
CA ASP A 779 -32.72 -24.65 48.06
C ASP A 779 -34.17 -25.19 47.97
N SER A 780 -34.39 -26.48 48.26
CA SER A 780 -35.71 -27.11 48.12
C SER A 780 -36.06 -28.22 49.14
N SER A 781 -35.80 -28.03 50.44
CA SER A 781 -36.32 -28.95 51.48
C SER A 781 -36.42 -28.38 52.91
N GLU A 782 -37.10 -27.26 53.16
CA GLU A 782 -37.49 -26.90 54.55
C GLU A 782 -38.73 -25.96 54.69
N THR A 783 -39.93 -26.48 54.36
CA THR A 783 -41.25 -26.08 54.94
C THR A 783 -42.26 -27.22 54.81
#